data_AF-A0A417LAM0-F1
#
_entry.id   AF-A0A417LAM0-F1
#
_cell.length_a   1.000
_cell.length_b   1.000
_cell.length_c   1.000
_cell.angle_alpha   90.00
_cell.angle_beta   90.00
_cell.angle_gamma   90.00
#
_symmetry.space_group_name_H-M   'P 1'
#
loop_
_entity.id
_entity.type
_entity.pdbx_description
1 polymer ?
#
loop_
_entity_poly.entity_id
_entity_poly.type
_entity_poly.pdbx_seq_one_letter_code
_entity_poly.pdbx_strand_id
1 'polypeptide(L)'
;MSYQTLFLQQSYRDCTKQYEEILHNPNLPLWDYVVLTASNEAQAQAYRAQISYRLKHQMLPEKTHYAVLPDPDGKRVGSGGATLNVLRYIREHAAGKQSLAAVPHDAVQGDGAAESRQFVSAQPGEAACHAFDGKRILVIHSGGDSKRVPQYSACGKLFSPVPRILPNGRRSTLFDEFMIAMCGVAARMNAGMLVCSGDVLLLFNPLQIDFYGKGAAALSIKEPAEIGKNHGVYRRDREGNVGGFLHKKTVEQLHEMGAVDEHGHVDIDTGAVMMSVDLLNSLYSLIDTEEKFAACVNEQARLSFYADFLYPLASDSTLEQYYQETPEGEFTLELRACREKIWAALHPYQMKLIRMSPAAFIHFGTTRELLHLMTEGMEQFTHLGWQARINTNSQEKSYGAGNSYISLRADVGAGSYIEDSYLHHGTVVGERCVISGVTLDGQSVPADTVLHGLKLQDGRFVVRMYGVCDNPKEAALFGKEIGEPLWTAAVYPIRNTIQEAVSATLRAYEDGFPTLEDGISLKDSFNQADVTAILPWQDKLEDKVKIESLLEAIDKKDNLHEAVKVFNGEINARVIRQLCGLAEKLDEQELFEFSRKIRIYYALSCLTKQDKYLDLCLDTIRNAILVGAVAGLSYDPTAKMEQEEVVVRLPVRVNWGGGWSDTPPYCMEHGGTVLNAAVKLDGQNPVEAVVKKIPGNQIVLASADSGAEQAFSEISQLQDSSNPYDPFALHKAALIACGIIPYREQISVEEVTKNLGSGLYLSTQVIHIPRGSGLGTSSILAGACVKAIYRMLGKELSQEELYNRVLCMEQIMSTGGGWQDQVGGLAPGIKMVTSDAAIVQEIGCSPCSISTETLQELNERFCLIYSGQRRLARNLLRDIVSRYVSGNPDTVEVLYEIQRIAVLMRFELEKGNVDGFAQLLNQHWELSRRLDGGCTNTCIDMIFSSVEDLIDGKMICGAGGGGFLQVILKKGVTVEQVQKRLREVFQDSGVEVWRCSLVG
;
A
#
# COMPACT_ATOMS: atom_id res chain seq x y z
N MET A 1 -26.23 -10.18 -15.81
CA MET A 1 -25.49 -9.58 -16.95
C MET A 1 -26.07 -10.11 -18.25
N SER A 2 -26.19 -9.28 -19.28
CA SER A 2 -26.66 -9.72 -20.60
C SER A 2 -25.54 -10.48 -21.34
N TYR A 3 -25.89 -11.26 -22.38
CA TYR A 3 -24.90 -11.91 -23.25
C TYR A 3 -23.96 -10.91 -23.94
N GLN A 4 -24.46 -9.71 -24.28
CA GLN A 4 -23.65 -8.62 -24.81
C GLN A 4 -22.57 -8.18 -23.80
N THR A 5 -22.93 -8.00 -22.52
CA THR A 5 -21.97 -7.64 -21.46
C THR A 5 -20.89 -8.71 -21.29
N LEU A 6 -21.26 -9.99 -21.33
CA LEU A 6 -20.29 -11.10 -21.22
C LEU A 6 -19.32 -11.14 -22.42
N PHE A 7 -19.83 -10.92 -23.63
CA PHE A 7 -19.00 -10.86 -24.83
C PHE A 7 -17.99 -9.71 -24.78
N LEU A 8 -18.45 -8.49 -24.42
CA LEU A 8 -17.59 -7.33 -24.29
C LEU A 8 -16.56 -7.50 -23.16
N GLN A 9 -16.97 -8.08 -22.03
CA GLN A 9 -16.06 -8.42 -20.95
C GLN A 9 -14.94 -9.36 -21.40
N GLN A 10 -15.28 -10.46 -22.08
CA GLN A 10 -14.29 -11.41 -22.55
C GLN A 10 -13.34 -10.77 -23.56
N SER A 11 -13.90 -10.03 -24.53
CA SER A 11 -13.12 -9.30 -25.53
C SER A 11 -12.13 -8.32 -24.87
N TYR A 12 -12.57 -7.60 -23.85
CA TYR A 12 -11.74 -6.64 -23.16
C TYR A 12 -10.63 -7.31 -22.33
N ARG A 13 -10.92 -8.47 -21.73
CA ARG A 13 -9.91 -9.30 -21.05
C ARG A 13 -8.87 -9.84 -22.02
N ASP A 14 -9.28 -10.28 -23.20
CA ASP A 14 -8.37 -10.76 -24.25
C ASP A 14 -7.43 -9.64 -24.71
N CYS A 15 -7.98 -8.44 -24.95
CA CYS A 15 -7.20 -7.25 -25.26
C CYS A 15 -6.25 -6.84 -24.12
N THR A 16 -6.71 -6.88 -22.86
CA THR A 16 -5.87 -6.58 -21.69
C THR A 16 -4.69 -7.57 -21.60
N LYS A 17 -4.95 -8.87 -21.77
CA LYS A 17 -3.90 -9.89 -21.74
C LYS A 17 -2.90 -9.69 -22.87
N GLN A 18 -3.38 -9.41 -24.09
CA GLN A 18 -2.50 -9.11 -25.21
C GLN A 18 -1.67 -7.85 -24.94
N TYR A 19 -2.29 -6.80 -24.39
CA TYR A 19 -1.60 -5.58 -23.98
C TYR A 19 -0.47 -5.87 -22.96
N GLU A 20 -0.73 -6.69 -21.95
CA GLU A 20 0.31 -7.10 -20.99
C GLU A 20 1.45 -7.88 -21.66
N GLU A 21 1.13 -8.80 -22.58
CA GLU A 21 2.13 -9.57 -23.30
C GLU A 21 3.01 -8.68 -24.20
N ILE A 22 2.44 -7.69 -24.89
CA ILE A 22 3.22 -6.80 -25.79
C ILE A 22 4.14 -5.84 -25.04
N LEU A 23 3.85 -5.52 -23.77
CA LEU A 23 4.77 -4.71 -22.94
C LEU A 23 6.10 -5.40 -22.71
N HIS A 24 6.13 -6.74 -22.74
CA HIS A 24 7.31 -7.54 -22.44
C HIS A 24 7.83 -8.37 -23.62
N ASN A 25 7.03 -8.53 -24.69
CA ASN A 25 7.39 -9.34 -25.85
C ASN A 25 7.38 -8.53 -27.16
N PRO A 26 8.56 -8.14 -27.67
CA PRO A 26 8.67 -7.28 -28.83
C PRO A 26 8.41 -7.97 -30.18
N ASN A 27 8.14 -9.28 -30.20
CA ASN A 27 7.89 -10.04 -31.42
C ASN A 27 6.40 -10.13 -31.78
N LEU A 28 5.52 -9.68 -30.89
CA LEU A 28 4.08 -9.62 -31.16
C LEU A 28 3.74 -8.44 -32.08
N PRO A 29 2.62 -8.51 -32.84
CA PRO A 29 2.17 -7.39 -33.65
C PRO A 29 1.93 -6.12 -32.80
N LEU A 30 2.69 -5.07 -33.09
CA LEU A 30 2.62 -3.76 -32.44
C LEU A 30 2.19 -2.68 -33.44
N TRP A 31 1.76 -1.54 -32.92
CA TRP A 31 1.73 -0.28 -33.67
C TRP A 31 3.18 0.19 -33.91
N ASP A 32 3.52 0.54 -35.14
CA ASP A 32 4.81 1.17 -35.45
C ASP A 32 4.82 2.63 -34.99
N TYR A 33 3.70 3.33 -35.20
CA TYR A 33 3.50 4.72 -34.83
C TYR A 33 2.21 4.90 -34.02
N VAL A 34 2.29 5.64 -32.92
CA VAL A 34 1.13 6.17 -32.21
C VAL A 34 1.28 7.69 -32.14
N VAL A 35 0.41 8.41 -32.84
CA VAL A 35 0.50 9.87 -33.00
C VAL A 35 -0.70 10.55 -32.36
N LEU A 36 -0.42 11.43 -31.41
CA LEU A 36 -1.43 12.28 -30.79
C LEU A 36 -1.40 13.66 -31.44
N THR A 37 -2.56 14.18 -31.84
CA THR A 37 -2.66 15.58 -32.28
C THR A 37 -3.05 16.48 -31.11
N ALA A 38 -2.48 17.68 -31.07
CA ALA A 38 -2.70 18.69 -30.05
C ALA A 38 -3.02 20.05 -30.69
N SER A 39 -3.79 20.87 -30.00
CA SER A 39 -4.22 22.20 -30.47
C SER A 39 -3.10 23.24 -30.51
N ASN A 40 -2.08 23.08 -29.68
CA ASN A 40 -0.93 23.98 -29.57
C ASN A 40 0.23 23.27 -28.86
N GLU A 41 1.38 23.94 -28.80
CA GLU A 41 2.61 23.36 -28.22
C GLU A 41 2.51 23.14 -26.70
N ALA A 42 1.76 23.96 -25.96
CA ALA A 42 1.57 23.76 -24.52
C ALA A 42 0.82 22.46 -24.22
N GLN A 43 -0.27 22.19 -24.96
CA GLN A 43 -0.99 20.92 -24.88
C GLN A 43 -0.11 19.75 -25.36
N ALA A 44 0.68 19.95 -26.42
CA ALA A 44 1.60 18.92 -26.91
C ALA A 44 2.65 18.54 -25.84
N GLN A 45 3.20 19.53 -25.13
CA GLN A 45 4.14 19.30 -24.02
C GLN A 45 3.50 18.48 -22.89
N ALA A 46 2.24 18.77 -22.54
CA ALA A 46 1.48 17.99 -21.55
C ALA A 46 1.34 16.52 -21.97
N TYR A 47 0.96 16.27 -23.22
CA TYR A 47 0.81 14.91 -23.75
C TYR A 47 2.15 14.18 -23.83
N ARG A 48 3.24 14.86 -24.22
CA ARG A 48 4.59 14.27 -24.21
C ARG A 48 5.00 13.85 -22.80
N ALA A 49 4.77 14.70 -21.78
CA ALA A 49 5.04 14.34 -20.39
C ALA A 49 4.25 13.10 -19.94
N GLN A 50 2.98 12.97 -20.34
CA GLN A 50 2.14 11.80 -20.08
C GLN A 50 2.65 10.52 -20.76
N ILE A 51 3.13 10.61 -22.00
CA ILE A 51 3.76 9.49 -22.72
C ILE A 51 5.10 9.09 -22.06
N SER A 52 5.97 10.06 -21.78
CA SER A 52 7.26 9.83 -21.11
C SER A 52 7.08 9.16 -19.74
N TYR A 53 6.08 9.59 -18.97
CA TYR A 53 5.74 8.97 -17.69
C TYR A 53 5.35 7.50 -17.86
N ARG A 54 4.53 7.17 -18.87
CA ARG A 54 4.10 5.80 -19.14
C ARG A 54 5.24 4.90 -19.61
N LEU A 55 6.10 5.39 -20.50
CA LEU A 55 7.30 4.66 -20.93
C LEU A 55 8.23 4.37 -19.74
N LYS A 56 8.49 5.38 -18.90
CA LYS A 56 9.30 5.23 -17.68
C LYS A 56 8.77 4.15 -16.72
N HIS A 57 7.45 3.98 -16.68
CA HIS A 57 6.78 3.01 -15.82
C HIS A 57 6.34 1.73 -16.56
N GLN A 58 6.89 1.47 -17.75
CA GLN A 58 6.62 0.26 -18.55
C GLN A 58 5.13 0.05 -18.85
N MET A 59 4.38 1.13 -19.04
CA MET A 59 2.96 1.13 -19.40
C MET A 59 2.74 1.26 -20.91
N LEU A 60 3.80 1.32 -21.70
CA LEU A 60 3.72 1.44 -23.16
C LEU A 60 4.81 0.58 -23.80
N PRO A 61 4.52 -0.10 -24.93
CA PRO A 61 5.55 -0.84 -25.67
C PRO A 61 6.71 0.06 -26.10
N GLU A 62 7.93 -0.27 -25.69
CA GLU A 62 9.13 0.55 -25.94
C GLU A 62 9.50 0.66 -27.43
N LYS A 63 9.12 -0.33 -28.26
CA LYS A 63 9.43 -0.35 -29.69
C LYS A 63 8.50 0.51 -30.55
N THR A 64 7.37 0.94 -30.02
CA THR A 64 6.43 1.80 -30.73
C THR A 64 6.93 3.24 -30.73
N HIS A 65 6.90 3.91 -31.89
CA HIS A 65 7.25 5.32 -31.99
C HIS A 65 6.07 6.20 -31.59
N TYR A 66 6.17 6.87 -30.44
CA TYR A 66 5.16 7.81 -29.98
C TYR A 66 5.50 9.23 -30.40
N ALA A 67 4.57 9.93 -31.04
CA ALA A 67 4.72 11.32 -31.43
C ALA A 67 3.52 12.15 -30.97
N VAL A 68 3.78 13.42 -30.64
CA VAL A 68 2.74 14.40 -30.33
C VAL A 68 2.95 15.63 -31.20
N LEU A 69 1.97 15.90 -32.07
CA LEU A 69 2.05 16.95 -33.07
C LEU A 69 1.05 18.06 -32.74
N PRO A 70 1.52 19.27 -32.40
CA PRO A 70 0.64 20.43 -32.30
C PRO A 70 0.18 20.89 -33.68
N ASP A 71 -0.89 21.67 -33.71
CA ASP A 71 -1.23 22.46 -34.89
C ASP A 71 -0.06 23.43 -35.23
N PRO A 72 0.40 23.48 -36.50
CA PRO A 72 1.54 24.30 -36.91
C PRO A 72 1.38 25.79 -36.55
N ASP A 73 2.48 26.40 -36.08
CA ASP A 73 2.56 27.81 -35.65
C ASP A 73 1.50 28.22 -34.60
N GLY A 74 0.90 27.25 -33.89
CA GLY A 74 -0.19 27.48 -32.94
C GLY A 74 -1.52 27.91 -33.58
N LYS A 75 -1.64 27.80 -34.91
CA LYS A 75 -2.84 28.19 -35.67
C LYS A 75 -3.73 26.98 -35.90
N ARG A 76 -5.04 27.11 -35.68
CA ARG A 76 -5.98 25.98 -35.84
C ARG A 76 -6.09 25.54 -37.29
N VAL A 77 -5.51 24.39 -37.64
CA VAL A 77 -5.50 23.86 -39.02
C VAL A 77 -6.63 22.86 -39.32
N GLY A 78 -7.46 22.56 -38.32
CA GLY A 78 -8.58 21.63 -38.43
C GLY A 78 -8.13 20.16 -38.37
N SER A 79 -9.07 19.26 -38.09
CA SER A 79 -8.73 17.83 -37.89
C SER A 79 -8.10 17.18 -39.14
N GLY A 80 -8.57 17.54 -40.34
CA GLY A 80 -7.99 17.07 -41.61
C GLY A 80 -6.61 17.67 -41.89
N GLY A 81 -6.42 18.96 -41.58
CA GLY A 81 -5.09 19.60 -41.64
C GLY A 81 -4.09 18.95 -40.68
N ALA A 82 -4.55 18.58 -39.47
CA ALA A 82 -3.75 17.85 -38.50
C ALA A 82 -3.39 16.43 -39.00
N THR A 83 -4.30 15.72 -39.68
CA THR A 83 -4.00 14.44 -40.32
C THR A 83 -2.92 14.59 -41.41
N LEU A 84 -2.98 15.64 -42.25
CA LEU A 84 -1.95 15.93 -43.24
C LEU A 84 -0.59 16.22 -42.59
N ASN A 85 -0.58 16.95 -41.48
CA ASN A 85 0.63 17.18 -40.68
C ASN A 85 1.24 15.86 -40.17
N VAL A 86 0.42 14.90 -39.72
CA VAL A 86 0.87 13.55 -39.34
C VAL A 86 1.52 12.82 -40.53
N LEU A 87 0.89 12.85 -41.72
CA LEU A 87 1.45 12.19 -42.90
C LEU A 87 2.82 12.77 -43.28
N ARG A 88 2.96 14.10 -43.24
CA ARG A 88 4.25 14.78 -43.46
C ARG A 88 5.29 14.35 -42.45
N TYR A 89 4.95 14.37 -41.16
CA TYR A 89 5.84 13.95 -40.09
C TYR A 89 6.36 12.53 -40.31
N ILE A 90 5.47 11.57 -40.59
CA ILE A 90 5.84 10.17 -40.82
C ILE A 90 6.76 10.05 -42.05
N ARG A 91 6.49 10.77 -43.15
CA ARG A 91 7.35 10.76 -44.34
C ARG A 91 8.77 11.22 -44.02
N GLU A 92 8.89 12.32 -43.28
CA GLU A 92 10.17 12.92 -42.91
C GLU A 92 10.99 12.01 -41.98
N HIS A 93 10.31 11.28 -41.07
CA HIS A 93 10.95 10.37 -40.11
C HIS A 93 11.23 8.98 -40.68
N ALA A 94 10.48 8.54 -41.69
CA ALA A 94 10.76 7.28 -42.40
C ALA A 94 12.01 7.34 -43.30
N ALA A 95 12.44 8.53 -43.73
CA ALA A 95 13.52 8.73 -44.69
C ALA A 95 14.94 8.86 -44.08
N GLY A 96 15.13 8.57 -42.78
CA GLY A 96 16.45 8.57 -42.15
C GLY A 96 17.08 9.95 -41.90
N LYS A 97 16.31 11.05 -41.92
CA LYS A 97 16.78 12.33 -41.36
C LYS A 97 16.84 12.20 -39.83
N GLN A 98 18.04 12.09 -39.27
CA GLN A 98 18.25 12.14 -37.82
C GLN A 98 17.77 13.48 -37.23
N SER A 99 16.85 13.36 -36.26
CA SER A 99 16.60 14.22 -35.09
C SER A 99 16.04 15.65 -35.28
N LEU A 100 14.81 15.85 -34.77
CA LEU A 100 14.56 16.54 -33.50
C LEU A 100 13.20 16.08 -32.91
N ALA A 101 13.18 15.78 -31.61
CA ALA A 101 12.06 15.26 -30.79
C ALA A 101 11.78 13.74 -30.84
N ALA A 102 12.79 12.91 -30.60
CA ALA A 102 12.59 11.73 -29.75
C ALA A 102 12.67 12.21 -28.29
N VAL A 103 11.80 11.72 -27.40
CA VAL A 103 11.86 11.99 -25.96
C VAL A 103 13.25 11.57 -25.46
N PRO A 104 14.12 12.48 -24.99
CA PRO A 104 15.41 12.09 -24.46
C PRO A 104 15.21 11.34 -23.14
N HIS A 105 15.88 10.20 -23.00
CA HIS A 105 16.28 9.74 -21.67
C HIS A 105 17.39 10.68 -21.18
N ASP A 106 17.12 11.37 -20.08
CA ASP A 106 18.01 12.25 -19.31
C ASP A 106 18.30 13.65 -19.89
N ALA A 107 17.66 14.69 -19.32
CA ALA A 107 18.30 15.94 -18.87
C ALA A 107 17.27 16.96 -18.34
N VAL A 108 17.45 17.38 -17.08
CA VAL A 108 16.89 18.60 -16.50
C VAL A 108 18.06 19.58 -16.36
N GLN A 109 18.03 20.70 -17.10
CA GLN A 109 18.55 22.05 -16.78
C GLN A 109 18.94 22.86 -18.04
N GLY A 110 18.55 24.14 -18.07
CA GLY A 110 19.35 25.22 -18.70
C GLY A 110 18.73 25.99 -19.88
N ASP A 111 18.45 27.27 -19.61
CA ASP A 111 17.98 28.40 -20.43
C ASP A 111 18.30 28.50 -21.94
N GLY A 112 17.27 28.96 -22.69
CA GLY A 112 17.27 30.19 -23.50
C GLY A 112 18.30 30.41 -24.61
N ALA A 113 17.87 30.25 -25.88
CA ALA A 113 18.20 31.17 -26.98
C ALA A 113 17.33 30.86 -28.22
N ALA A 114 16.79 31.91 -28.84
CA ALA A 114 16.11 31.84 -30.14
C ALA A 114 17.16 31.92 -31.26
N GLU A 115 17.22 30.92 -32.14
CA GLU A 115 18.01 30.98 -33.38
C GLU A 115 17.16 30.65 -34.62
N SER A 116 17.36 31.49 -35.62
CA SER A 116 16.71 31.55 -36.93
C SER A 116 16.97 30.31 -37.80
N ARG A 117 15.90 29.76 -38.41
CA ARG A 117 15.91 28.58 -39.29
C ARG A 117 16.30 28.94 -40.74
N GLN A 118 17.28 28.26 -41.32
CA GLN A 118 17.50 28.20 -42.77
C GLN A 118 17.30 26.76 -43.26
N PHE A 119 16.39 26.58 -44.23
CA PHE A 119 16.11 25.30 -44.89
C PHE A 119 17.11 25.07 -46.04
N VAL A 120 17.79 23.91 -46.03
CA VAL A 120 18.60 23.45 -47.18
C VAL A 120 17.78 22.45 -47.98
N SER A 121 17.53 22.77 -49.26
CA SER A 121 16.81 21.95 -50.22
C SER A 121 17.61 20.71 -50.63
N ALA A 122 17.01 19.52 -50.54
CA ALA A 122 17.51 18.29 -51.18
C ALA A 122 16.39 17.63 -52.00
N GLN A 123 16.71 17.23 -53.23
CA GLN A 123 15.78 16.62 -54.19
C GLN A 123 15.30 15.22 -53.75
N PRO A 124 14.11 14.76 -54.18
CA PRO A 124 13.53 13.48 -53.73
C PRO A 124 14.14 12.29 -54.49
N GLY A 125 14.75 11.35 -53.76
CA GLY A 125 15.16 10.02 -54.27
C GLY A 125 14.10 8.93 -54.00
N GLU A 126 14.21 7.77 -54.66
CA GLU A 126 13.26 6.63 -54.66
C GLU A 126 12.78 6.13 -53.27
N ALA A 127 13.47 6.42 -52.17
CA ALA A 127 12.95 6.21 -50.80
C ALA A 127 11.66 7.03 -50.49
N ALA A 128 11.38 8.06 -51.31
CA ALA A 128 10.14 8.85 -51.34
C ALA A 128 8.88 8.05 -51.79
N CYS A 129 9.09 6.83 -52.29
CA CYS A 129 8.10 5.79 -52.61
C CYS A 129 7.16 5.29 -51.51
N HIS A 130 7.80 4.74 -50.46
CA HIS A 130 7.28 3.62 -49.69
C HIS A 130 7.21 3.88 -48.16
N ALA A 131 7.01 5.11 -47.70
CA ALA A 131 7.14 5.46 -46.28
C ALA A 131 6.05 4.85 -45.38
N PHE A 132 4.90 4.53 -45.95
CA PHE A 132 3.78 3.92 -45.23
C PHE A 132 3.75 2.39 -45.40
N ASP A 133 4.60 1.83 -46.27
CA ASP A 133 4.62 0.40 -46.58
C ASP A 133 5.06 -0.40 -45.34
N GLY A 134 4.26 -1.41 -45.00
CA GLY A 134 4.51 -2.25 -43.83
C GLY A 134 4.41 -1.52 -42.49
N LYS A 135 3.87 -0.29 -42.44
CA LYS A 135 3.70 0.49 -41.21
C LYS A 135 2.26 0.46 -40.73
N ARG A 136 2.07 0.16 -39.44
CA ARG A 136 0.80 0.26 -38.72
C ARG A 136 0.80 1.56 -37.92
N ILE A 137 -0.07 2.49 -38.30
CA ILE A 137 -0.11 3.83 -37.73
C ILE A 137 -1.44 4.01 -36.99
N LEU A 138 -1.38 4.39 -35.72
CA LEU A 138 -2.54 4.84 -34.94
C LEU A 138 -2.46 6.35 -34.76
N VAL A 139 -3.51 7.07 -35.14
CA VAL A 139 -3.65 8.52 -34.91
C VAL A 139 -4.83 8.76 -33.99
N ILE A 140 -4.60 9.46 -32.88
CA ILE A 140 -5.66 9.86 -31.96
C ILE A 140 -5.83 11.38 -32.05
N HIS A 141 -6.99 11.80 -32.54
CA HIS A 141 -7.34 13.21 -32.60
C HIS A 141 -7.75 13.72 -31.21
N SER A 142 -6.88 14.55 -30.60
CA SER A 142 -7.03 15.03 -29.23
C SER A 142 -6.84 16.56 -29.10
N GLY A 143 -6.86 17.29 -30.23
CA GLY A 143 -6.69 18.75 -30.30
C GLY A 143 -7.91 19.59 -29.91
N GLY A 144 -8.87 19.03 -29.16
CA GLY A 144 -10.01 19.77 -28.64
C GLY A 144 -9.69 20.45 -27.30
N ASP A 145 -10.17 21.68 -27.10
CA ASP A 145 -9.96 22.43 -25.84
C ASP A 145 -10.73 21.84 -24.64
N SER A 146 -11.48 20.75 -24.83
CA SER A 146 -12.26 20.08 -23.79
C SER A 146 -13.24 20.98 -23.01
N LYS A 147 -13.75 22.04 -23.65
CA LYS A 147 -14.56 23.11 -23.02
C LYS A 147 -15.77 22.65 -22.20
N ARG A 148 -16.32 21.46 -22.46
CA ARG A 148 -17.49 20.91 -21.75
C ARG A 148 -17.14 20.05 -20.52
N VAL A 149 -15.85 19.81 -20.30
CA VAL A 149 -15.29 19.15 -19.10
C VAL A 149 -14.02 19.92 -18.68
N PRO A 150 -14.15 21.18 -18.20
CA PRO A 150 -13.00 22.06 -17.93
C PRO A 150 -11.91 21.49 -17.01
N GLN A 151 -12.27 20.62 -16.07
CA GLN A 151 -11.33 19.95 -15.16
C GLN A 151 -10.23 19.21 -15.92
N TYR A 152 -10.55 18.54 -17.04
CA TYR A 152 -9.58 17.79 -17.82
C TYR A 152 -8.93 18.59 -18.96
N SER A 153 -9.17 19.91 -19.03
CA SER A 153 -8.60 20.71 -20.12
C SER A 153 -7.07 20.74 -20.08
N ALA A 154 -6.46 20.88 -18.89
CA ALA A 154 -5.00 20.99 -18.72
C ALA A 154 -4.22 19.77 -19.22
N CYS A 155 -4.67 18.55 -18.88
CA CYS A 155 -4.04 17.31 -19.34
C CYS A 155 -4.66 16.75 -20.63
N GLY A 156 -5.75 17.37 -21.13
CA GLY A 156 -6.61 16.83 -22.17
C GLY A 156 -7.50 15.67 -21.70
N LYS A 157 -8.71 15.58 -22.26
CA LYS A 157 -9.66 14.48 -21.97
C LYS A 157 -9.06 13.09 -22.17
N LEU A 158 -8.16 12.93 -23.14
CA LEU A 158 -7.50 11.67 -23.42
C LEU A 158 -6.70 11.12 -22.22
N PHE A 159 -6.21 11.99 -21.32
CA PHE A 159 -5.51 11.57 -20.11
C PHE A 159 -6.36 11.72 -18.84
N SER A 160 -7.68 11.83 -18.99
CA SER A 160 -8.60 11.78 -17.84
C SER A 160 -8.51 10.44 -17.12
N PRO A 161 -8.56 10.44 -15.78
CA PRO A 161 -8.50 9.21 -15.00
C PRO A 161 -9.72 8.34 -15.25
N VAL A 162 -9.48 7.04 -15.32
CA VAL A 162 -10.51 5.99 -15.39
C VAL A 162 -10.46 5.22 -14.07
N PRO A 163 -11.61 4.79 -13.53
CA PRO A 163 -11.71 4.14 -12.22
C PRO A 163 -11.21 2.69 -12.24
N ARG A 164 -10.02 2.42 -12.79
CA ARG A 164 -9.42 1.09 -12.91
C ARG A 164 -7.96 1.13 -12.47
N ILE A 165 -7.54 0.08 -11.77
CA ILE A 165 -6.14 -0.19 -11.47
C ILE A 165 -5.60 -1.18 -12.51
N LEU A 166 -4.49 -0.81 -13.15
CA LEU A 166 -3.75 -1.64 -14.08
C LEU A 166 -2.95 -2.71 -13.33
N PRO A 167 -2.48 -3.78 -13.99
CA PRO A 167 -1.74 -4.87 -13.36
C PRO A 167 -0.49 -4.44 -12.59
N ASN A 168 0.16 -3.36 -13.02
CA ASN A 168 1.31 -2.75 -12.34
C ASN A 168 0.93 -1.90 -11.11
N GLY A 169 -0.33 -1.93 -10.68
CA GLY A 169 -0.84 -1.22 -9.52
C GLY A 169 -1.15 0.27 -9.76
N ARG A 170 -0.91 0.80 -10.97
CA ARG A 170 -1.17 2.21 -11.29
C ARG A 170 -2.59 2.43 -11.78
N ARG A 171 -3.11 3.64 -11.57
CA ARG A 171 -4.42 4.05 -12.10
C ARG A 171 -4.37 4.20 -13.62
N SER A 172 -5.41 3.71 -14.29
CA SER A 172 -5.61 3.85 -15.73
C SER A 172 -6.14 5.24 -16.10
N THR A 173 -5.90 5.66 -17.33
CA THR A 173 -6.54 6.82 -17.97
C THR A 173 -7.25 6.40 -19.24
N LEU A 174 -8.04 7.30 -19.83
CA LEU A 174 -8.70 7.02 -21.11
C LEU A 174 -7.70 6.60 -22.20
N PHE A 175 -6.51 7.21 -22.24
CA PHE A 175 -5.42 6.84 -23.15
C PHE A 175 -4.96 5.39 -22.95
N ASP A 176 -4.81 4.96 -21.71
CA ASP A 176 -4.38 3.60 -21.38
C ASP A 176 -5.44 2.59 -21.83
N GLU A 177 -6.72 2.88 -21.59
CA GLU A 177 -7.83 2.06 -22.08
C GLU A 177 -7.90 2.04 -23.63
N PHE A 178 -7.56 3.15 -24.29
CA PHE A 178 -7.40 3.19 -25.76
C PHE A 178 -6.30 2.27 -26.23
N MET A 179 -5.12 2.31 -25.60
CA MET A 179 -4.00 1.45 -25.95
C MET A 179 -4.34 -0.03 -25.76
N ILE A 180 -5.08 -0.36 -24.70
CA ILE A 180 -5.61 -1.71 -24.46
C ILE A 180 -6.60 -2.12 -25.55
N ALA A 181 -7.60 -1.29 -25.85
CA ALA A 181 -8.61 -1.64 -26.85
C ALA A 181 -8.02 -1.76 -28.26
N MET A 182 -7.06 -0.90 -28.62
CA MET A 182 -6.51 -0.82 -29.97
C MET A 182 -5.35 -1.78 -30.23
N CYS A 183 -4.76 -2.42 -29.22
CA CYS A 183 -3.66 -3.37 -29.44
C CYS A 183 -4.11 -4.56 -30.29
N GLY A 184 -5.34 -5.04 -30.11
CA GLY A 184 -5.89 -6.14 -30.90
C GLY A 184 -6.14 -5.74 -32.36
N VAL A 185 -6.35 -4.46 -32.65
CA VAL A 185 -6.53 -3.96 -34.02
C VAL A 185 -5.21 -3.97 -34.80
N ALA A 186 -4.09 -3.64 -34.16
CA ALA A 186 -2.77 -3.73 -34.79
C ALA A 186 -2.48 -5.13 -35.36
N ALA A 187 -2.94 -6.17 -34.66
CA ALA A 187 -2.81 -7.56 -35.09
C ALA A 187 -3.69 -7.94 -36.30
N ARG A 188 -4.67 -7.10 -36.67
CA ARG A 188 -5.55 -7.29 -37.85
C ARG A 188 -5.13 -6.43 -39.04
N MET A 189 -4.12 -5.59 -38.88
CA MET A 189 -3.61 -4.70 -39.93
C MET A 189 -2.23 -5.16 -40.42
N ASN A 190 -2.02 -5.20 -41.72
CA ASN A 190 -0.69 -5.43 -42.30
C ASN A 190 0.08 -4.10 -42.46
N ALA A 191 -0.60 -3.06 -42.94
CA ALA A 191 -0.09 -1.70 -43.08
C ALA A 191 -1.27 -0.72 -43.21
N GLY A 192 -1.01 0.58 -43.03
CA GLY A 192 -2.00 1.64 -43.15
C GLY A 192 -2.19 2.43 -41.85
N MET A 193 -3.22 3.26 -41.82
CA MET A 193 -3.48 4.19 -40.71
C MET A 193 -4.89 4.00 -40.15
N LEU A 194 -5.01 3.91 -38.83
CA LEU A 194 -6.26 4.01 -38.11
C LEU A 194 -6.32 5.39 -37.45
N VAL A 195 -7.36 6.17 -37.76
CA VAL A 195 -7.62 7.47 -37.14
C VAL A 195 -8.80 7.31 -36.19
N CYS A 196 -8.66 7.76 -34.95
CA CYS A 196 -9.70 7.70 -33.91
C CYS A 196 -9.90 9.08 -33.25
N SER A 197 -11.10 9.35 -32.74
CA SER A 197 -11.33 10.45 -31.80
C SER A 197 -10.79 10.10 -30.40
N GLY A 198 -10.26 11.07 -29.65
CA GLY A 198 -9.71 10.87 -28.31
C GLY A 198 -10.72 10.93 -27.16
N ASP A 199 -12.02 11.10 -27.43
CA ASP A 199 -13.08 11.29 -26.43
C ASP A 199 -14.14 10.17 -26.38
N VAL A 200 -13.97 9.11 -27.17
CA VAL A 200 -14.87 7.96 -27.25
C VAL A 200 -14.09 6.65 -27.11
N LEU A 201 -14.27 5.94 -26.00
CA LEU A 201 -13.69 4.61 -25.83
C LEU A 201 -14.57 3.57 -26.56
N LEU A 202 -13.99 2.87 -27.54
CA LEU A 202 -14.66 1.82 -28.29
C LEU A 202 -14.36 0.45 -27.69
N LEU A 203 -15.41 -0.29 -27.36
CA LEU A 203 -15.35 -1.65 -26.83
C LEU A 203 -15.96 -2.60 -27.85
N PHE A 204 -15.13 -3.44 -28.45
CA PHE A 204 -15.53 -4.43 -29.44
C PHE A 204 -14.49 -5.54 -29.53
N ASN A 205 -14.84 -6.63 -30.22
CA ASN A 205 -13.89 -7.70 -30.52
C ASN A 205 -13.15 -7.40 -31.83
N PRO A 206 -11.81 -7.19 -31.82
CA PRO A 206 -11.02 -6.93 -33.01
C PRO A 206 -11.09 -8.04 -34.06
N LEU A 207 -11.51 -9.25 -33.69
CA LEU A 207 -11.73 -10.33 -34.64
C LEU A 207 -12.81 -10.01 -35.69
N GLN A 208 -13.73 -9.08 -35.37
CA GLN A 208 -14.77 -8.58 -36.28
C GLN A 208 -14.24 -7.68 -37.41
N ILE A 209 -12.98 -7.21 -37.31
CA ILE A 209 -12.37 -6.39 -38.36
C ILE A 209 -11.96 -7.30 -39.53
N ASP A 210 -12.61 -7.06 -40.67
CA ASP A 210 -12.33 -7.70 -41.96
C ASP A 210 -12.01 -6.62 -43.01
N PHE A 211 -10.76 -6.17 -43.05
CA PHE A 211 -10.27 -5.15 -43.98
C PHE A 211 -8.90 -5.54 -44.57
N TYR A 212 -8.85 -5.81 -45.87
CA TYR A 212 -7.64 -6.23 -46.58
C TYR A 212 -6.87 -5.08 -47.24
N GLY A 213 -7.13 -3.82 -46.85
CA GLY A 213 -6.26 -2.70 -47.20
C GLY A 213 -6.49 -2.04 -48.56
N LYS A 214 -7.73 -1.93 -49.05
CA LYS A 214 -8.07 -1.12 -50.23
C LYS A 214 -9.02 0.02 -49.85
N GLY A 215 -8.65 1.27 -50.17
CA GLY A 215 -9.46 2.46 -49.87
C GLY A 215 -9.52 2.75 -48.37
N ALA A 216 -10.72 3.02 -47.86
CA ALA A 216 -10.95 3.26 -46.44
C ALA A 216 -11.96 2.26 -45.85
N ALA A 217 -12.01 2.17 -44.53
CA ALA A 217 -13.09 1.49 -43.81
C ALA A 217 -13.50 2.25 -42.56
N ALA A 218 -14.79 2.57 -42.46
CA ALA A 218 -15.38 3.16 -41.26
C ALA A 218 -15.82 2.06 -40.30
N LEU A 219 -15.42 2.19 -39.03
CA LEU A 219 -15.94 1.34 -37.96
C LEU A 219 -17.25 1.93 -37.44
N SER A 220 -18.29 1.10 -37.37
CA SER A 220 -19.63 1.49 -36.92
C SER A 220 -20.17 0.55 -35.87
N ILE A 221 -21.05 1.06 -35.02
CA ILE A 221 -21.76 0.30 -33.99
C ILE A 221 -23.25 0.36 -34.29
N LYS A 222 -23.93 -0.79 -34.13
CA LYS A 222 -25.39 -0.88 -34.26
C LYS A 222 -26.06 -0.39 -33.00
N GLU A 223 -26.88 0.66 -33.12
CA GLU A 223 -27.66 1.22 -32.01
C GLU A 223 -29.10 1.53 -32.45
N PRO A 224 -30.07 1.60 -31.52
CA PRO A 224 -31.43 2.04 -31.83
C PRO A 224 -31.44 3.42 -32.50
N ALA A 225 -32.35 3.63 -33.46
CA ALA A 225 -32.49 4.90 -34.17
C ALA A 225 -32.70 6.11 -33.23
N GLU A 226 -33.31 5.89 -32.07
CA GLU A 226 -33.47 6.89 -31.00
C GLU A 226 -32.15 7.44 -30.45
N ILE A 227 -31.11 6.61 -30.39
CA ILE A 227 -29.76 7.06 -30.06
C ILE A 227 -29.17 7.78 -31.27
N GLY A 228 -29.30 7.19 -32.46
CA GLY A 228 -28.81 7.73 -33.73
C GLY A 228 -29.15 9.19 -34.02
N LYS A 229 -30.32 9.68 -33.56
CA LYS A 229 -30.76 11.07 -33.79
C LYS A 229 -29.81 12.13 -33.25
N ASN A 230 -29.01 11.80 -32.23
CA ASN A 230 -28.06 12.70 -31.59
C ASN A 230 -26.62 12.52 -32.09
N HIS A 231 -26.39 11.57 -33.01
CA HIS A 231 -25.06 11.17 -33.49
C HIS A 231 -24.94 11.29 -35.02
N GLY A 232 -23.73 11.08 -35.54
CA GLY A 232 -23.53 10.79 -36.96
C GLY A 232 -23.98 9.37 -37.28
N VAL A 233 -24.71 9.19 -38.37
CA VAL A 233 -25.20 7.90 -38.85
C VAL A 233 -24.70 7.66 -40.26
N TYR A 234 -24.10 6.48 -40.48
CA TYR A 234 -23.75 6.00 -41.80
C TYR A 234 -24.98 5.41 -42.49
N ARG A 235 -25.22 5.81 -43.74
CA ARG A 235 -26.11 5.08 -44.65
C ARG A 235 -25.27 4.12 -45.47
N ARG A 236 -25.66 2.84 -45.47
CA ARG A 236 -25.01 1.79 -46.25
C ARG A 236 -25.55 1.74 -47.68
N ASP A 237 -24.67 1.54 -48.65
CA ASP A 237 -25.06 1.27 -50.04
C ASP A 237 -25.39 -0.24 -50.26
N ARG A 238 -25.67 -0.62 -51.51
CA ARG A 238 -25.97 -2.02 -51.86
C ARG A 238 -24.76 -2.95 -51.80
N GLU A 239 -23.55 -2.42 -51.93
CA GLU A 239 -22.30 -3.20 -52.00
C GLU A 239 -21.66 -3.40 -50.61
N GLY A 240 -22.14 -2.70 -49.57
CA GLY A 240 -21.54 -2.74 -48.24
C GLY A 240 -20.61 -1.60 -47.90
N ASN A 241 -20.56 -0.58 -48.75
CA ASN A 241 -19.81 0.65 -48.52
C ASN A 241 -20.71 1.70 -47.84
N VAL A 242 -20.07 2.79 -47.43
CA VAL A 242 -20.74 3.99 -46.96
C VAL A 242 -21.32 4.71 -48.17
N GLY A 243 -22.65 4.72 -48.29
CA GLY A 243 -23.38 5.48 -49.29
C GLY A 243 -23.52 6.97 -48.93
N GLY A 244 -23.58 7.32 -47.64
CA GLY A 244 -23.63 8.71 -47.20
C GLY A 244 -23.63 8.92 -45.69
N PHE A 245 -23.52 10.18 -45.26
CA PHE A 245 -23.46 10.61 -43.86
C PHE A 245 -24.69 11.39 -43.47
N LEU A 246 -25.33 11.02 -42.36
CA LEU A 246 -26.52 11.67 -41.83
C LEU A 246 -26.22 12.18 -40.41
N HIS A 247 -26.17 13.49 -40.23
CA HIS A 247 -25.90 14.09 -38.91
C HIS A 247 -27.14 14.78 -38.34
N LYS A 248 -27.47 14.49 -37.08
CA LYS A 248 -28.56 15.11 -36.30
C LYS A 248 -29.91 15.12 -37.03
N LYS A 249 -30.30 13.96 -37.56
CA LYS A 249 -31.60 13.74 -38.20
C LYS A 249 -32.61 13.17 -37.20
N THR A 250 -33.88 13.48 -37.39
CA THR A 250 -34.96 12.84 -36.62
C THR A 250 -35.06 11.35 -36.97
N VAL A 251 -35.70 10.56 -36.10
CA VAL A 251 -35.85 9.11 -36.33
C VAL A 251 -36.64 8.86 -37.61
N GLU A 252 -37.68 9.66 -37.87
CA GLU A 252 -38.49 9.63 -39.09
C GLU A 252 -37.63 9.89 -40.33
N GLN A 253 -36.78 10.92 -40.30
CA GLN A 253 -35.85 11.22 -41.40
C GLN A 253 -34.84 10.09 -41.62
N LEU A 254 -34.33 9.46 -40.56
CA LEU A 254 -33.41 8.33 -40.69
C LEU A 254 -34.09 7.13 -41.38
N HIS A 255 -35.37 6.88 -41.09
CA HIS A 255 -36.18 5.87 -41.78
C HIS A 255 -36.40 6.20 -43.25
N GLU A 256 -36.85 7.42 -43.56
CA GLU A 256 -37.11 7.87 -44.94
C GLU A 256 -35.85 7.83 -45.81
N MET A 257 -34.69 8.11 -45.21
CA MET A 257 -33.39 8.10 -45.88
C MET A 257 -32.76 6.70 -45.98
N GLY A 258 -33.44 5.66 -45.49
CA GLY A 258 -33.01 4.26 -45.59
C GLY A 258 -31.83 3.89 -44.69
N ALA A 259 -31.60 4.63 -43.61
CA ALA A 259 -30.49 4.37 -42.68
C ALA A 259 -30.86 3.42 -41.53
N VAL A 260 -32.15 3.13 -41.35
CA VAL A 260 -32.67 2.24 -40.30
C VAL A 260 -32.93 0.85 -40.88
N ASP A 261 -32.48 -0.20 -40.18
CA ASP A 261 -32.70 -1.58 -40.57
C ASP A 261 -34.06 -2.15 -40.11
N GLU A 262 -34.31 -3.43 -40.45
CA GLU A 262 -35.53 -4.17 -40.11
C GLU A 262 -35.79 -4.29 -38.59
N HIS A 263 -34.76 -4.06 -37.77
CA HIS A 263 -34.84 -4.10 -36.31
C HIS A 263 -34.87 -2.70 -35.68
N GLY A 264 -35.02 -1.62 -36.46
CA GLY A 264 -35.06 -0.26 -35.93
C GLY A 264 -33.70 0.30 -35.52
N HIS A 265 -32.60 -0.29 -35.99
CA HIS A 265 -31.24 0.12 -35.64
C HIS A 265 -30.52 0.83 -36.79
N VAL A 266 -29.62 1.74 -36.43
CA VAL A 266 -28.77 2.52 -37.34
C VAL A 266 -27.29 2.18 -37.10
N ASP A 267 -26.46 2.47 -38.10
CA ASP A 267 -25.00 2.30 -38.01
C ASP A 267 -24.37 3.64 -37.59
N ILE A 268 -24.04 3.77 -36.29
CA ILE A 268 -23.49 5.01 -35.71
C ILE A 268 -22.02 5.18 -36.10
N ASP A 269 -21.65 6.43 -36.40
CA ASP A 269 -20.27 6.85 -36.56
C ASP A 269 -19.50 6.84 -35.25
N THR A 270 -18.46 6.00 -35.18
CA THR A 270 -17.59 5.87 -34.01
C THR A 270 -16.42 6.86 -34.02
N GLY A 271 -16.22 7.58 -35.12
CA GLY A 271 -15.04 8.40 -35.33
C GLY A 271 -13.75 7.60 -35.53
N ALA A 272 -13.85 6.29 -35.82
CA ALA A 272 -12.72 5.42 -36.12
C ALA A 272 -12.71 4.98 -37.60
N VAL A 273 -11.67 5.38 -38.34
CA VAL A 273 -11.54 5.12 -39.78
C VAL A 273 -10.16 4.55 -40.11
N MET A 274 -10.16 3.41 -40.80
CA MET A 274 -8.97 2.78 -41.35
C MET A 274 -8.72 3.26 -42.77
N MET A 275 -7.46 3.53 -43.13
CA MET A 275 -7.04 3.98 -44.46
C MET A 275 -5.90 3.12 -44.98
N SER A 276 -6.00 2.72 -46.25
CA SER A 276 -4.95 1.95 -46.93
C SER A 276 -3.73 2.80 -47.27
N VAL A 277 -2.60 2.15 -47.48
CA VAL A 277 -1.34 2.80 -47.91
C VAL A 277 -1.52 3.63 -49.18
N ASP A 278 -2.25 3.12 -50.17
CA ASP A 278 -2.53 3.85 -51.43
C ASP A 278 -3.28 5.17 -51.17
N LEU A 279 -4.29 5.12 -50.30
CA LEU A 279 -5.07 6.30 -49.92
C LEU A 279 -4.19 7.32 -49.17
N LEU A 280 -3.32 6.86 -48.28
CA LEU A 280 -2.36 7.72 -47.57
C LEU A 280 -1.37 8.38 -48.54
N ASN A 281 -0.89 7.66 -49.55
CA ASN A 281 -0.02 8.21 -50.60
C ASN A 281 -0.77 9.27 -51.43
N SER A 282 -2.05 9.03 -51.78
CA SER A 282 -2.89 10.01 -52.47
C SER A 282 -3.09 11.28 -51.63
N LEU A 283 -3.39 11.14 -50.33
CA LEU A 283 -3.47 12.28 -49.41
C LEU A 283 -2.14 13.04 -49.30
N TYR A 284 -1.02 12.33 -49.17
CA TYR A 284 0.30 12.94 -49.06
C TYR A 284 0.70 13.71 -50.34
N SER A 285 0.27 13.25 -51.53
CA SER A 285 0.53 13.97 -52.79
C SER A 285 -0.05 15.39 -52.84
N LEU A 286 -1.03 15.68 -51.99
CA LEU A 286 -1.61 17.02 -51.81
C LEU A 286 -0.71 17.98 -51.04
N ILE A 287 0.33 17.47 -50.35
CA ILE A 287 1.19 18.20 -49.42
C ILE A 287 2.68 17.84 -49.53
N ASP A 288 3.10 17.21 -50.63
CA ASP A 288 4.46 16.69 -50.84
C ASP A 288 5.54 17.76 -51.04
N THR A 289 5.16 19.03 -51.26
CA THR A 289 6.05 20.20 -51.28
C THR A 289 5.65 21.20 -50.19
N GLU A 290 6.58 22.09 -49.80
CA GLU A 290 6.31 23.11 -48.77
C GLU A 290 5.17 24.06 -49.17
N GLU A 291 5.09 24.44 -50.44
CA GLU A 291 4.03 25.32 -50.95
C GLU A 291 2.66 24.63 -50.88
N LYS A 292 2.60 23.36 -51.27
CA LYS A 292 1.38 22.55 -51.21
C LYS A 292 0.93 22.30 -49.78
N PHE A 293 1.87 22.02 -48.88
CA PHE A 293 1.60 21.89 -47.45
C PHE A 293 1.03 23.19 -46.87
N ALA A 294 1.68 24.33 -47.10
CA ALA A 294 1.22 25.62 -46.60
C ALA A 294 -0.17 26.00 -47.17
N ALA A 295 -0.50 25.57 -48.38
CA ALA A 295 -1.81 25.81 -48.99
C ALA A 295 -2.94 24.99 -48.33
N CYS A 296 -2.67 23.76 -47.87
CA CYS A 296 -3.69 22.86 -47.30
C CYS A 296 -3.73 22.86 -45.77
N VAL A 297 -2.62 23.21 -45.11
CA VAL A 297 -2.45 23.14 -43.65
C VAL A 297 -2.26 24.56 -43.10
N ASN A 298 -3.37 25.28 -42.94
CA ASN A 298 -3.41 26.65 -42.43
C ASN A 298 -4.80 26.99 -41.83
N GLU A 299 -4.92 28.16 -41.21
CA GLU A 299 -6.14 28.63 -40.53
C GLU A 299 -7.30 29.00 -41.46
N GLN A 300 -7.03 29.28 -42.74
CA GLN A 300 -8.04 29.66 -43.73
C GLN A 300 -8.66 28.44 -44.41
N ALA A 301 -7.84 27.44 -44.76
CA ALA A 301 -8.31 26.18 -45.30
C ALA A 301 -9.00 25.34 -44.21
N ARG A 302 -8.39 25.24 -43.02
CA ARG A 302 -8.93 24.58 -41.82
C ARG A 302 -9.75 23.31 -42.12
N LEU A 303 -9.10 22.36 -42.80
CA LEU A 303 -9.73 21.15 -43.31
C LEU A 303 -10.27 20.27 -42.19
N SER A 304 -11.47 19.72 -42.37
CA SER A 304 -12.10 18.74 -41.52
C SER A 304 -11.82 17.32 -41.99
N PHE A 305 -11.45 16.43 -41.08
CA PHE A 305 -11.29 15.02 -41.37
C PHE A 305 -12.60 14.42 -41.91
N TYR A 306 -13.73 14.74 -41.25
CA TYR A 306 -15.03 14.19 -41.62
C TYR A 306 -15.58 14.83 -42.90
N ALA A 307 -15.71 16.14 -42.91
CA ALA A 307 -16.33 16.84 -44.03
C ALA A 307 -15.46 16.80 -45.29
N ASP A 308 -14.13 16.90 -45.16
CA ASP A 308 -13.24 17.03 -46.32
C ASP A 308 -12.58 15.71 -46.73
N PHE A 309 -12.31 14.75 -45.84
CA PHE A 309 -11.69 13.48 -46.22
C PHE A 309 -12.67 12.31 -46.33
N LEU A 310 -13.65 12.21 -45.43
CA LEU A 310 -14.57 11.08 -45.45
C LEU A 310 -15.72 11.26 -46.44
N TYR A 311 -16.25 12.49 -46.59
CA TYR A 311 -17.35 12.76 -47.51
C TYR A 311 -17.08 12.31 -48.95
N PRO A 312 -15.92 12.62 -49.58
CA PRO A 312 -15.64 12.20 -50.96
C PRO A 312 -15.57 10.68 -51.17
N LEU A 313 -15.36 9.92 -50.10
CA LEU A 313 -15.25 8.46 -50.12
C LEU A 313 -16.62 7.76 -50.07
N ALA A 314 -17.69 8.50 -49.82
CA ALA A 314 -19.05 7.94 -49.84
C ALA A 314 -19.55 7.75 -51.27
N SER A 315 -20.16 6.61 -51.54
CA SER A 315 -20.53 6.19 -52.90
C SER A 315 -21.58 7.09 -53.56
N ASP A 316 -22.46 7.72 -52.78
CA ASP A 316 -23.48 8.65 -53.29
C ASP A 316 -23.08 10.13 -53.14
N SER A 317 -21.82 10.43 -52.80
CA SER A 317 -21.33 11.79 -52.67
C SER A 317 -21.29 12.51 -54.03
N THR A 318 -21.55 13.82 -54.03
CA THR A 318 -21.45 14.65 -55.24
C THR A 318 -20.55 15.86 -54.97
N LEU A 319 -19.83 16.31 -56.00
CA LEU A 319 -18.93 17.47 -55.89
C LEU A 319 -19.69 18.75 -55.49
N GLU A 320 -20.93 18.91 -55.97
CA GLU A 320 -21.77 20.07 -55.69
C GLU A 320 -22.17 20.15 -54.21
N GLN A 321 -22.57 19.02 -53.63
CA GLN A 321 -22.87 18.91 -52.20
C GLN A 321 -21.61 19.00 -51.34
N TYR A 322 -20.49 18.43 -51.82
CA TYR A 322 -19.21 18.48 -51.13
C TYR A 322 -18.74 19.92 -50.86
N TYR A 323 -18.95 20.85 -51.79
CA TYR A 323 -18.65 22.26 -51.56
C TYR A 323 -19.51 22.92 -50.48
N GLN A 324 -20.69 22.36 -50.18
CA GLN A 324 -21.63 22.87 -49.16
C GLN A 324 -21.44 22.22 -47.78
N GLU A 325 -20.62 21.17 -47.68
CA GLU A 325 -20.33 20.52 -46.41
C GLU A 325 -19.76 21.52 -45.39
N THR A 326 -20.23 21.43 -44.15
CA THR A 326 -19.90 22.42 -43.11
C THR A 326 -18.41 22.35 -42.76
N PRO A 327 -17.63 23.43 -42.96
CA PRO A 327 -16.22 23.44 -42.59
C PRO A 327 -16.02 23.52 -41.08
N GLU A 328 -14.81 23.19 -40.62
CA GLU A 328 -14.39 23.44 -39.23
C GLU A 328 -14.04 24.92 -38.97
N GLY A 329 -13.73 25.67 -40.03
CA GLY A 329 -13.52 27.11 -40.04
C GLY A 329 -14.65 27.87 -40.71
N GLU A 330 -14.30 28.86 -41.52
CA GLU A 330 -15.24 29.60 -42.37
C GLU A 330 -15.14 29.13 -43.82
N PHE A 331 -16.14 29.46 -44.63
CA PHE A 331 -16.07 29.22 -46.08
C PHE A 331 -15.10 30.22 -46.72
N THR A 332 -13.92 29.74 -47.13
CA THR A 332 -12.87 30.54 -47.78
C THR A 332 -12.61 30.08 -49.22
N LEU A 333 -11.95 30.93 -50.02
CA LEU A 333 -11.52 30.55 -51.37
C LEU A 333 -10.44 29.46 -51.31
N GLU A 334 -9.58 29.54 -50.30
CA GLU A 334 -8.52 28.58 -49.98
C GLU A 334 -9.11 27.19 -49.69
N LEU A 335 -10.13 27.12 -48.83
CA LEU A 335 -10.86 25.87 -48.56
C LEU A 335 -11.46 25.29 -49.84
N ARG A 336 -12.12 26.11 -50.66
CA ARG A 336 -12.73 25.65 -51.91
C ARG A 336 -11.69 25.07 -52.88
N ALA A 337 -10.54 25.72 -53.01
CA ALA A 337 -9.44 25.25 -53.84
C ALA A 337 -8.83 23.94 -53.30
N CYS A 338 -8.75 23.78 -51.97
CA CYS A 338 -8.35 22.52 -51.35
C CYS A 338 -9.37 21.41 -51.64
N ARG A 339 -10.67 21.67 -51.46
CA ARG A 339 -11.74 20.71 -51.74
C ARG A 339 -11.67 20.17 -53.16
N GLU A 340 -11.45 21.02 -54.16
CA GLU A 340 -11.31 20.56 -55.56
C GLU A 340 -10.19 19.53 -55.74
N LYS A 341 -9.01 19.79 -55.16
CA LYS A 341 -7.86 18.86 -55.22
C LYS A 341 -8.11 17.59 -54.43
N ILE A 342 -8.71 17.71 -53.24
CA ILE A 342 -9.05 16.59 -52.36
C ILE A 342 -10.06 15.67 -53.05
N TRP A 343 -11.11 16.23 -53.67
CA TRP A 343 -12.11 15.45 -54.41
C TRP A 343 -11.45 14.62 -55.51
N ALA A 344 -10.59 15.24 -56.33
CA ALA A 344 -9.88 14.55 -57.39
C ALA A 344 -8.97 13.41 -56.86
N ALA A 345 -8.38 13.58 -55.68
CA ALA A 345 -7.50 12.59 -55.07
C ALA A 345 -8.25 11.44 -54.37
N LEU A 346 -9.38 11.72 -53.71
CA LEU A 346 -10.05 10.75 -52.82
C LEU A 346 -11.29 10.08 -53.43
N HIS A 347 -12.06 10.78 -54.26
CA HIS A 347 -13.28 10.24 -54.85
C HIS A 347 -13.11 8.92 -55.66
N PRO A 348 -11.94 8.61 -56.26
CA PRO A 348 -11.72 7.30 -56.87
C PRO A 348 -11.74 6.11 -55.89
N TYR A 349 -11.58 6.36 -54.59
CA TYR A 349 -11.61 5.34 -53.55
C TYR A 349 -13.01 5.17 -52.97
N GLN A 350 -13.25 4.02 -52.36
CA GLN A 350 -14.49 3.69 -51.66
C GLN A 350 -14.20 3.45 -50.18
N MET A 351 -15.19 3.72 -49.33
CA MET A 351 -15.12 3.44 -47.90
C MET A 351 -16.05 2.29 -47.50
N LYS A 352 -15.48 1.16 -47.09
CA LYS A 352 -16.24 0.01 -46.57
C LYS A 352 -16.88 0.36 -45.22
N LEU A 353 -18.10 -0.10 -44.95
CA LEU A 353 -18.74 0.04 -43.64
C LEU A 353 -18.56 -1.26 -42.83
N ILE A 354 -17.73 -1.25 -41.80
CA ILE A 354 -17.53 -2.38 -40.89
C ILE A 354 -18.47 -2.21 -39.70
N ARG A 355 -19.39 -3.16 -39.53
CA ARG A 355 -20.44 -3.12 -38.50
C ARG A 355 -20.07 -4.06 -37.37
N MET A 356 -19.85 -3.49 -36.19
CA MET A 356 -19.44 -4.24 -35.00
C MET A 356 -20.67 -4.51 -34.14
N SER A 357 -20.94 -5.77 -33.87
CA SER A 357 -22.02 -6.21 -32.99
C SER A 357 -21.72 -7.61 -32.43
N PRO A 358 -21.60 -7.79 -31.10
CA PRO A 358 -21.76 -6.77 -30.07
C PRO A 358 -20.59 -5.77 -30.01
N ALA A 359 -20.91 -4.51 -29.71
CA ALA A 359 -19.98 -3.42 -29.44
C ALA A 359 -20.62 -2.42 -28.45
N ALA A 360 -19.82 -1.54 -27.87
CA ALA A 360 -20.26 -0.41 -27.05
C ALA A 360 -19.30 0.76 -27.21
N PHE A 361 -19.79 1.98 -27.01
CA PHE A 361 -18.94 3.16 -26.95
C PHE A 361 -19.23 3.95 -25.66
N ILE A 362 -18.16 4.40 -24.99
CA ILE A 362 -18.25 5.20 -23.76
C ILE A 362 -17.79 6.61 -24.07
N HIS A 363 -18.68 7.58 -23.88
CA HIS A 363 -18.44 8.98 -24.24
C HIS A 363 -18.26 9.86 -23.00
N PHE A 364 -17.21 10.68 -23.01
CA PHE A 364 -16.88 11.64 -21.95
C PHE A 364 -17.20 13.08 -22.41
N GLY A 365 -18.47 13.35 -22.68
CA GLY A 365 -18.91 14.57 -23.36
C GLY A 365 -18.95 15.82 -22.47
N THR A 366 -19.61 15.69 -21.32
CA THR A 366 -19.94 16.77 -20.37
C THR A 366 -19.62 16.38 -18.92
N THR A 367 -19.52 17.36 -18.02
CA THR A 367 -19.28 17.07 -16.60
C THR A 367 -20.41 16.27 -15.96
N ARG A 368 -21.67 16.48 -16.39
CA ARG A 368 -22.82 15.69 -15.93
C ARG A 368 -22.70 14.21 -16.31
N GLU A 369 -22.33 13.92 -17.55
CA GLU A 369 -22.12 12.53 -18.02
C GLU A 369 -20.96 11.88 -17.27
N LEU A 370 -19.86 12.61 -17.06
CA LEU A 370 -18.73 12.15 -16.25
C LEU A 370 -19.18 11.81 -14.83
N LEU A 371 -19.89 12.71 -14.16
CA LEU A 371 -20.34 12.49 -12.79
C LEU A 371 -21.23 11.26 -12.69
N HIS A 372 -22.20 11.11 -13.60
CA HIS A 372 -23.06 9.93 -13.65
C HIS A 372 -22.23 8.66 -13.87
N LEU A 373 -21.28 8.68 -14.82
CA LEU A 373 -20.40 7.54 -15.11
C LEU A 373 -19.54 7.13 -13.90
N MET A 374 -19.00 8.11 -13.16
CA MET A 374 -18.14 7.88 -12.01
C MET A 374 -18.90 7.51 -10.73
N THR A 375 -20.24 7.57 -10.75
CA THR A 375 -21.11 7.30 -9.61
C THR A 375 -22.16 6.24 -9.94
N GLU A 376 -23.40 6.63 -10.24
CA GLU A 376 -24.55 5.75 -10.46
C GLU A 376 -24.37 4.81 -11.68
N GLY A 377 -23.73 5.29 -12.74
CA GLY A 377 -23.48 4.54 -13.97
C GLY A 377 -22.36 3.50 -13.87
N MET A 378 -21.54 3.55 -12.81
CA MET A 378 -20.34 2.72 -12.64
C MET A 378 -20.62 1.22 -12.71
N GLU A 379 -21.77 0.77 -12.17
CA GLU A 379 -22.12 -0.65 -12.10
C GLU A 379 -22.12 -1.32 -13.49
N GLN A 380 -22.48 -0.56 -14.53
CA GLN A 380 -22.52 -1.02 -15.91
C GLN A 380 -21.13 -1.41 -16.44
N PHE A 381 -20.06 -0.82 -15.89
CA PHE A 381 -18.68 -0.97 -16.38
C PHE A 381 -17.78 -1.81 -15.47
N THR A 382 -18.31 -2.32 -14.35
CA THR A 382 -17.59 -3.21 -13.43
C THR A 382 -16.96 -4.43 -14.11
N HIS A 383 -17.59 -4.92 -15.18
CA HIS A 383 -17.09 -6.02 -15.99
C HIS A 383 -15.75 -5.72 -16.70
N LEU A 384 -15.43 -4.44 -16.92
CA LEU A 384 -14.15 -3.94 -17.44
C LEU A 384 -13.08 -3.79 -16.35
N GLY A 385 -13.39 -4.13 -15.11
CA GLY A 385 -12.51 -3.94 -13.95
C GLY A 385 -12.61 -2.54 -13.34
N TRP A 386 -13.61 -1.74 -13.72
CA TRP A 386 -13.86 -0.43 -13.13
C TRP A 386 -14.45 -0.56 -11.72
N GLN A 387 -14.01 0.32 -10.83
CA GLN A 387 -14.37 0.35 -9.41
C GLN A 387 -14.59 1.78 -8.97
N ALA A 388 -15.75 2.08 -8.37
CA ALA A 388 -16.07 3.42 -7.86
C ALA A 388 -15.05 3.99 -6.86
N ARG A 389 -14.23 3.12 -6.25
CA ARG A 389 -13.21 3.47 -5.27
C ARG A 389 -11.88 2.88 -5.69
N ILE A 390 -10.92 3.72 -6.02
CA ILE A 390 -9.56 3.30 -6.34
C ILE A 390 -8.56 4.20 -5.62
N ASN A 391 -7.60 3.58 -4.91
CA ASN A 391 -6.61 4.30 -4.12
C ASN A 391 -7.23 5.39 -3.21
N THR A 392 -8.09 4.97 -2.27
CA THR A 392 -8.75 5.84 -1.29
C THR A 392 -8.92 5.07 0.03
N ASN A 393 -8.91 5.79 1.16
CA ASN A 393 -9.18 5.21 2.49
C ASN A 393 -10.68 5.09 2.80
N SER A 394 -11.56 5.69 1.98
CA SER A 394 -13.01 5.62 2.19
C SER A 394 -13.63 4.32 1.68
N GLN A 395 -14.53 3.75 2.49
CA GLN A 395 -15.36 2.59 2.14
C GLN A 395 -16.82 2.95 1.84
N GLU A 396 -17.16 4.23 1.86
CA GLU A 396 -18.52 4.73 1.68
C GLU A 396 -19.03 4.47 0.25
N LYS A 397 -20.31 4.14 0.10
CA LYS A 397 -20.88 3.73 -1.21
C LYS A 397 -21.69 4.83 -1.89
N SER A 398 -22.06 5.88 -1.17
CA SER A 398 -22.88 6.98 -1.68
C SER A 398 -22.16 7.86 -2.71
N TYR A 399 -20.83 7.78 -2.83
CA TYR A 399 -20.02 8.56 -3.77
C TYR A 399 -18.87 7.75 -4.38
N GLY A 400 -18.30 8.26 -5.47
CA GLY A 400 -17.08 7.72 -6.08
C GLY A 400 -15.82 8.44 -5.58
N ALA A 401 -14.70 7.73 -5.46
CA ALA A 401 -13.43 8.33 -5.03
C ALA A 401 -12.21 7.69 -5.72
N GLY A 402 -11.32 8.52 -6.26
CA GLY A 402 -10.11 8.08 -6.95
C GLY A 402 -8.87 8.84 -6.48
N ASN A 403 -7.82 8.13 -6.05
CA ASN A 403 -6.56 8.74 -5.60
C ASN A 403 -6.79 9.89 -4.60
N SER A 404 -7.61 9.64 -3.57
CA SER A 404 -8.09 10.69 -2.67
C SER A 404 -8.14 10.21 -1.23
N TYR A 405 -7.69 11.06 -0.32
CA TYR A 405 -7.83 10.83 1.11
C TYR A 405 -9.08 11.53 1.62
N ILE A 406 -9.89 10.82 2.40
CA ILE A 406 -11.13 11.31 2.98
C ILE A 406 -11.09 11.04 4.47
N SER A 407 -10.99 12.09 5.28
CA SER A 407 -11.05 11.96 6.74
C SER A 407 -12.39 11.34 7.18
N LEU A 408 -12.37 10.51 8.22
CA LEU A 408 -13.58 9.96 8.85
C LEU A 408 -14.55 11.04 9.37
N ARG A 409 -14.07 12.28 9.55
CA ARG A 409 -14.87 13.44 9.98
C ARG A 409 -15.17 14.43 8.84
N ALA A 410 -14.95 14.02 7.59
CA ALA A 410 -15.44 14.74 6.43
C ALA A 410 -16.82 14.19 6.05
N ASP A 411 -17.75 15.07 5.69
CA ASP A 411 -19.06 14.70 5.17
C ASP A 411 -19.07 14.89 3.66
N VAL A 412 -19.47 13.86 2.91
CA VAL A 412 -19.49 13.88 1.45
C VAL A 412 -20.87 13.44 0.99
N GLY A 413 -21.59 14.36 0.35
CA GLY A 413 -22.93 14.16 -0.15
C GLY A 413 -23.00 13.09 -1.25
N ALA A 414 -24.17 12.46 -1.36
CA ALA A 414 -24.43 11.38 -2.29
C ALA A 414 -24.31 11.83 -3.76
N GLY A 415 -23.92 10.89 -4.63
CA GLY A 415 -23.74 11.11 -6.06
C GLY A 415 -22.54 12.00 -6.40
N SER A 416 -21.65 12.28 -5.45
CA SER A 416 -20.41 13.04 -5.67
C SER A 416 -19.26 12.16 -6.18
N TYR A 417 -18.27 12.79 -6.82
CA TYR A 417 -17.05 12.14 -7.26
C TYR A 417 -15.83 12.96 -6.83
N ILE A 418 -14.94 12.33 -6.05
CA ILE A 418 -13.73 12.95 -5.50
C ILE A 418 -12.51 12.36 -6.19
N GLU A 419 -11.65 13.19 -6.76
CA GLU A 419 -10.42 12.73 -7.38
C GLU A 419 -9.23 13.60 -7.06
N ASP A 420 -8.04 12.98 -6.97
CA ASP A 420 -6.77 13.67 -6.76
C ASP A 420 -6.80 14.74 -5.65
N SER A 421 -7.60 14.49 -4.60
CA SER A 421 -7.93 15.48 -3.57
C SER A 421 -7.71 14.95 -2.16
N TYR A 422 -7.53 15.88 -1.23
CA TYR A 422 -7.37 15.58 0.19
C TYR A 422 -8.44 16.31 0.99
N LEU A 423 -9.33 15.57 1.64
CA LEU A 423 -10.41 16.11 2.48
C LEU A 423 -10.06 15.89 3.97
N HIS A 424 -9.64 16.95 4.64
CA HIS A 424 -9.37 16.96 6.07
C HIS A 424 -10.66 17.08 6.91
N HIS A 425 -10.50 16.96 8.21
CA HIS A 425 -11.55 17.06 9.22
C HIS A 425 -12.44 18.29 9.05
N GLY A 426 -13.75 18.11 9.27
CA GLY A 426 -14.72 19.21 9.23
C GLY A 426 -15.09 19.70 7.83
N THR A 427 -14.52 19.12 6.77
CA THR A 427 -14.92 19.40 5.39
C THR A 427 -16.33 18.86 5.14
N VAL A 428 -17.16 19.65 4.44
CA VAL A 428 -18.50 19.24 3.98
C VAL A 428 -18.56 19.41 2.47
N VAL A 429 -18.85 18.34 1.73
CA VAL A 429 -19.09 18.38 0.29
C VAL A 429 -20.56 18.10 0.04
N GLY A 430 -21.26 18.98 -0.68
CA GLY A 430 -22.66 18.78 -1.05
C GLY A 430 -22.89 17.57 -1.96
N GLU A 431 -24.15 17.30 -2.27
CA GLU A 431 -24.53 16.22 -3.20
C GLU A 431 -24.15 16.55 -4.65
N ARG A 432 -23.89 15.51 -5.44
CA ARG A 432 -23.63 15.60 -6.90
C ARG A 432 -22.50 16.57 -7.25
N CYS A 433 -21.42 16.55 -6.48
CA CYS A 433 -20.24 17.38 -6.71
C CYS A 433 -19.12 16.64 -7.44
N VAL A 434 -18.26 17.38 -8.15
CA VAL A 434 -16.97 16.88 -8.64
C VAL A 434 -15.86 17.66 -7.97
N ILE A 435 -15.05 17.01 -7.14
CA ILE A 435 -13.93 17.64 -6.43
C ILE A 435 -12.63 17.08 -6.99
N SER A 436 -11.77 17.94 -7.55
CA SER A 436 -10.59 17.49 -8.29
C SER A 436 -9.37 18.36 -8.03
N GLY A 437 -8.24 17.75 -7.63
CA GLY A 437 -6.98 18.47 -7.48
C GLY A 437 -6.94 19.53 -6.36
N VAL A 438 -7.71 19.35 -5.27
CA VAL A 438 -7.76 20.32 -4.17
C VAL A 438 -7.46 19.70 -2.80
N THR A 439 -7.09 20.55 -1.85
CA THR A 439 -7.04 20.21 -0.43
C THR A 439 -8.10 21.03 0.30
N LEU A 440 -9.06 20.35 0.92
CA LEU A 440 -10.10 20.97 1.74
C LEU A 440 -9.80 20.66 3.21
N ASP A 441 -9.84 21.69 4.04
CA ASP A 441 -9.61 21.66 5.48
C ASP A 441 -10.63 22.53 6.20
N GLY A 442 -11.81 21.94 6.43
CA GLY A 442 -12.93 22.57 7.13
C GLY A 442 -13.88 23.39 6.26
N GLN A 443 -13.66 23.47 4.94
CA GLN A 443 -14.55 24.21 4.05
C GLN A 443 -15.84 23.43 3.71
N SER A 444 -16.90 24.17 3.38
CA SER A 444 -18.16 23.63 2.86
C SER A 444 -18.30 23.93 1.36
N VAL A 445 -18.49 22.90 0.54
CA VAL A 445 -18.70 23.00 -0.90
C VAL A 445 -20.19 22.80 -1.20
N PRO A 446 -20.88 23.74 -1.87
CA PRO A 446 -22.28 23.61 -2.26
C PRO A 446 -22.55 22.40 -3.17
N ALA A 447 -23.79 21.93 -3.19
CA ALA A 447 -24.24 20.85 -4.08
C ALA A 447 -24.15 21.24 -5.57
N ASP A 448 -24.22 20.23 -6.46
CA ASP A 448 -24.25 20.38 -7.92
C ASP A 448 -23.07 21.21 -8.49
N THR A 449 -21.93 21.13 -7.82
CA THR A 449 -20.74 21.97 -8.08
C THR A 449 -19.54 21.14 -8.54
N VAL A 450 -18.76 21.70 -9.46
CA VAL A 450 -17.40 21.26 -9.76
C VAL A 450 -16.41 22.21 -9.08
N LEU A 451 -15.45 21.67 -8.33
CA LEU A 451 -14.35 22.43 -7.73
C LEU A 451 -13.02 21.82 -8.18
N HIS A 452 -12.21 22.59 -8.89
CA HIS A 452 -10.98 22.08 -9.51
C HIS A 452 -9.76 22.99 -9.31
N GLY A 453 -8.71 22.46 -8.69
CA GLY A 453 -7.45 23.17 -8.45
C GLY A 453 -6.44 23.02 -9.59
N LEU A 454 -5.71 24.10 -9.90
CA LEU A 454 -4.55 24.09 -10.79
C LEU A 454 -3.41 24.90 -10.21
N LYS A 455 -2.19 24.40 -10.43
CA LYS A 455 -0.96 25.17 -10.27
C LYS A 455 -0.64 25.86 -11.59
N LEU A 456 -0.28 27.13 -11.54
CA LEU A 456 0.13 27.92 -12.70
C LEU A 456 1.66 27.88 -12.87
N GLN A 457 2.13 28.19 -14.07
CA GLN A 457 3.57 28.19 -14.43
C GLN A 457 4.41 29.16 -13.58
N ASP A 458 3.80 30.23 -13.07
CA ASP A 458 4.44 31.19 -12.17
C ASP A 458 4.55 30.72 -10.70
N GLY A 459 4.07 29.50 -10.41
CA GLY A 459 4.11 28.89 -9.08
C GLY A 459 2.87 29.15 -8.23
N ARG A 460 1.97 30.04 -8.64
CA ARG A 460 0.71 30.34 -7.94
C ARG A 460 -0.36 29.29 -8.24
N PHE A 461 -1.51 29.43 -7.59
CA PHE A 461 -2.64 28.50 -7.69
C PHE A 461 -3.93 29.23 -8.04
N VAL A 462 -4.79 28.53 -8.78
CA VAL A 462 -6.17 28.92 -9.06
C VAL A 462 -7.08 27.74 -8.75
N VAL A 463 -8.22 28.02 -8.13
CA VAL A 463 -9.30 27.05 -7.98
C VAL A 463 -10.49 27.53 -8.81
N ARG A 464 -11.02 26.64 -9.64
CA ARG A 464 -12.08 26.92 -10.59
C ARG A 464 -13.35 26.27 -10.09
N MET A 465 -14.45 27.01 -10.07
CA MET A 465 -15.73 26.55 -9.56
C MET A 465 -16.86 26.90 -10.52
N TYR A 466 -17.66 25.90 -10.90
CA TYR A 466 -18.79 26.04 -11.83
C TYR A 466 -19.82 24.93 -11.56
N GLY A 467 -21.06 25.11 -12.03
CA GLY A 467 -22.12 24.13 -11.86
C GLY A 467 -21.92 22.89 -12.74
N VAL A 468 -22.34 21.73 -12.28
CA VAL A 468 -22.27 20.46 -13.04
C VAL A 468 -23.03 20.53 -14.37
N CYS A 469 -24.07 21.37 -14.44
CA CYS A 469 -24.88 21.60 -15.62
C CYS A 469 -24.50 22.87 -16.42
N ASP A 470 -23.50 23.64 -15.98
CA ASP A 470 -23.09 24.85 -16.70
C ASP A 470 -22.45 24.49 -18.05
N ASN A 471 -22.73 25.29 -19.07
CA ASN A 471 -22.10 25.19 -20.37
C ASN A 471 -21.07 26.32 -20.54
N PRO A 472 -19.75 26.03 -20.56
CA PRO A 472 -18.74 27.08 -20.62
C PRO A 472 -18.76 27.96 -21.87
N LYS A 473 -19.52 27.60 -22.89
CA LYS A 473 -19.72 28.43 -24.09
C LYS A 473 -20.79 29.51 -23.91
N GLU A 474 -21.62 29.39 -22.89
CA GLU A 474 -22.69 30.33 -22.56
C GLU A 474 -22.17 31.37 -21.57
N ALA A 475 -22.80 32.54 -21.60
CA ALA A 475 -22.52 33.64 -20.67
C ALA A 475 -23.36 33.46 -19.39
N ALA A 476 -23.29 32.27 -18.80
CA ALA A 476 -23.99 31.93 -17.56
C ALA A 476 -23.12 31.07 -16.62
N LEU A 477 -23.28 31.27 -15.31
CA LEU A 477 -22.57 30.56 -14.25
C LEU A 477 -23.52 30.33 -13.07
N PHE A 478 -23.76 29.08 -12.69
CA PHE A 478 -24.78 28.69 -11.70
C PHE A 478 -26.17 29.30 -12.00
N GLY A 479 -26.54 29.35 -13.28
CA GLY A 479 -27.81 29.93 -13.74
C GLY A 479 -27.91 31.46 -13.69
N LYS A 480 -26.84 32.18 -13.30
CA LYS A 480 -26.77 33.65 -13.36
C LYS A 480 -26.09 34.11 -14.64
N GLU A 481 -26.62 35.15 -15.26
CA GLU A 481 -26.02 35.77 -16.46
C GLU A 481 -24.72 36.49 -16.09
N ILE A 482 -23.68 36.30 -16.89
CA ILE A 482 -22.38 36.96 -16.79
C ILE A 482 -22.08 37.72 -18.09
N GLY A 483 -21.18 38.71 -18.06
CA GLY A 483 -20.98 39.63 -19.20
C GLY A 483 -20.35 39.01 -20.45
N GLU A 484 -19.75 37.83 -20.34
CA GLU A 484 -19.08 37.12 -21.43
C GLU A 484 -19.17 35.60 -21.19
N PRO A 485 -18.86 34.74 -22.19
CA PRO A 485 -18.87 33.29 -22.01
C PRO A 485 -18.01 32.83 -20.82
N LEU A 486 -18.50 31.88 -20.02
CA LEU A 486 -17.79 31.36 -18.84
C LEU A 486 -16.37 30.85 -19.17
N TRP A 487 -16.15 30.38 -20.40
CA TRP A 487 -14.83 29.97 -20.87
C TRP A 487 -13.79 31.11 -20.84
N THR A 488 -14.19 32.35 -21.11
CA THR A 488 -13.30 33.53 -21.19
C THR A 488 -13.45 34.49 -20.02
N ALA A 489 -14.52 34.40 -19.23
CA ALA A 489 -14.76 35.25 -18.08
C ALA A 489 -13.66 35.14 -17.01
N ALA A 490 -13.02 36.26 -16.69
CA ALA A 490 -11.97 36.36 -15.67
C ALA A 490 -12.55 36.46 -14.24
N VAL A 491 -13.14 35.36 -13.76
CA VAL A 491 -13.87 35.33 -12.48
C VAL A 491 -13.15 34.59 -11.36
N TYR A 492 -12.02 33.92 -11.65
CA TYR A 492 -11.31 33.11 -10.66
C TYR A 492 -10.11 33.85 -10.06
N PRO A 493 -9.96 33.87 -8.73
CA PRO A 493 -8.82 34.52 -8.08
C PRO A 493 -7.56 33.65 -8.12
N ILE A 494 -6.40 34.29 -8.32
CA ILE A 494 -5.08 33.67 -8.21
C ILE A 494 -4.50 33.89 -6.79
N ARG A 495 -3.93 32.85 -6.18
CA ARG A 495 -3.36 32.87 -4.83
C ARG A 495 -2.05 32.11 -4.72
N ASN A 496 -1.31 32.30 -3.62
CA ASN A 496 0.02 31.71 -3.45
C ASN A 496 -0.04 30.24 -3.01
N THR A 497 -1.14 29.81 -2.38
CA THR A 497 -1.36 28.44 -1.94
C THR A 497 -2.70 27.91 -2.42
N ILE A 498 -2.83 26.58 -2.50
CA ILE A 498 -4.10 25.94 -2.89
C ILE A 498 -5.21 26.22 -1.87
N GLN A 499 -4.89 26.27 -0.58
CA GLN A 499 -5.86 26.55 0.50
C GLN A 499 -6.41 27.99 0.41
N GLU A 500 -5.55 28.97 0.12
CA GLU A 500 -5.96 30.34 -0.14
C GLU A 500 -6.84 30.44 -1.38
N ALA A 501 -6.49 29.71 -2.45
CA ALA A 501 -7.25 29.69 -3.70
C ALA A 501 -8.65 29.08 -3.50
N VAL A 502 -8.77 27.97 -2.75
CA VAL A 502 -10.05 27.37 -2.37
C VAL A 502 -10.91 28.39 -1.63
N SER A 503 -10.36 28.99 -0.57
CA SER A 503 -11.08 29.94 0.28
C SER A 503 -11.54 31.18 -0.51
N ALA A 504 -10.69 31.71 -1.39
CA ALA A 504 -11.03 32.85 -2.23
C ALA A 504 -12.12 32.51 -3.27
N THR A 505 -12.11 31.29 -3.80
CA THR A 505 -13.10 30.84 -4.79
C THR A 505 -14.47 30.64 -4.15
N LEU A 506 -14.52 30.05 -2.94
CA LEU A 506 -15.79 29.90 -2.21
C LEU A 506 -16.40 31.25 -1.82
N ARG A 507 -15.57 32.25 -1.45
CA ARG A 507 -16.05 33.63 -1.26
C ARG A 507 -16.56 34.25 -2.56
N ALA A 508 -15.85 34.04 -3.67
CA ALA A 508 -16.31 34.51 -4.98
C ALA A 508 -17.66 33.89 -5.37
N TYR A 509 -17.94 32.63 -5.00
CA TYR A 509 -19.25 32.01 -5.18
C TYR A 509 -20.36 32.73 -4.39
N GLU A 510 -20.09 33.07 -3.12
CA GLU A 510 -21.02 33.84 -2.27
C GLU A 510 -21.32 35.22 -2.87
N ASP A 511 -20.29 35.87 -3.42
CA ASP A 511 -20.37 37.18 -4.09
C ASP A 511 -20.97 37.12 -5.52
N GLY A 512 -21.26 35.91 -6.04
CA GLY A 512 -21.85 35.72 -7.36
C GLY A 512 -20.86 35.79 -8.54
N PHE A 513 -19.58 35.51 -8.30
CA PHE A 513 -18.48 35.51 -9.26
C PHE A 513 -18.35 36.81 -10.07
N PRO A 514 -18.08 37.95 -9.40
CA PRO A 514 -17.78 39.19 -10.12
C PRO A 514 -16.53 39.01 -11.00
N THR A 515 -16.50 39.69 -12.15
CA THR A 515 -15.28 39.80 -12.96
C THR A 515 -14.20 40.52 -12.15
N LEU A 516 -13.00 39.96 -12.12
CA LEU A 516 -11.88 40.45 -11.33
C LEU A 516 -10.83 41.06 -12.27
N GLU A 517 -10.25 42.21 -11.90
CA GLU A 517 -9.17 42.86 -12.67
C GLU A 517 -7.92 41.98 -12.77
N ASP A 518 -7.54 41.35 -11.66
CA ASP A 518 -6.46 40.36 -11.57
C ASP A 518 -6.99 38.90 -11.63
N GLY A 519 -8.17 38.72 -12.21
CA GLY A 519 -8.82 37.41 -12.37
C GLY A 519 -8.23 36.59 -13.50
N ILE A 520 -8.53 35.29 -13.48
CA ILE A 520 -8.20 34.38 -14.58
C ILE A 520 -9.44 33.63 -15.05
N SER A 521 -9.50 33.35 -16.34
CA SER A 521 -10.59 32.61 -16.97
C SER A 521 -10.35 31.10 -16.98
N LEU A 522 -11.38 30.31 -17.32
CA LEU A 522 -11.18 28.86 -17.55
C LEU A 522 -10.15 28.60 -18.67
N LYS A 523 -10.21 29.40 -19.74
CA LYS A 523 -9.29 29.33 -20.89
C LYS A 523 -7.85 29.68 -20.49
N ASP A 524 -7.66 30.78 -19.78
CA ASP A 524 -6.31 31.27 -19.48
C ASP A 524 -5.65 30.45 -18.37
N SER A 525 -6.42 30.00 -17.37
CA SER A 525 -5.92 29.06 -16.36
C SER A 525 -5.51 27.73 -16.95
N PHE A 526 -6.19 27.27 -18.00
CA PHE A 526 -5.77 26.12 -18.81
C PHE A 526 -4.44 26.39 -19.52
N ASN A 527 -4.33 27.50 -20.26
CA ASN A 527 -3.13 27.82 -21.03
C ASN A 527 -1.90 28.06 -20.15
N GLN A 528 -2.10 28.56 -18.93
CA GLN A 528 -1.04 28.90 -17.98
C GLN A 528 -0.78 27.78 -16.95
N ALA A 529 -1.42 26.61 -17.08
CA ALA A 529 -1.25 25.51 -16.14
C ALA A 529 0.17 24.93 -16.18
N ASP A 530 0.74 24.65 -15.01
CA ASP A 530 1.97 23.87 -14.85
C ASP A 530 1.64 22.37 -14.99
N VAL A 531 1.53 21.91 -16.23
CA VAL A 531 1.23 20.51 -16.56
C VAL A 531 2.30 19.53 -16.07
N THR A 532 3.53 20.02 -15.85
CA THR A 532 4.64 19.19 -15.35
C THR A 532 4.50 18.86 -13.87
N ALA A 533 3.74 19.65 -13.12
CA ALA A 533 3.49 19.42 -11.69
C ALA A 533 2.36 18.43 -11.40
N ILE A 534 1.49 18.13 -12.37
CA ILE A 534 0.27 17.33 -12.15
C ILE A 534 0.60 15.87 -11.79
N LEU A 535 1.42 15.19 -12.60
CA LEU A 535 1.80 13.79 -12.34
C LEU A 535 2.59 13.63 -11.02
N PRO A 536 3.62 14.46 -10.73
CA PRO A 536 4.28 14.41 -9.42
C PRO A 536 3.35 14.67 -8.23
N TRP A 537 2.34 15.53 -8.39
CA TRP A 537 1.32 15.76 -7.36
C TRP A 537 0.46 14.51 -7.14
N GLN A 538 -0.05 13.92 -8.22
CA GLN A 538 -0.84 12.69 -8.17
C GLN A 538 -0.07 11.55 -7.51
N ASP A 539 1.20 11.34 -7.89
CA ASP A 539 2.08 10.33 -7.28
C ASP A 539 2.29 10.61 -5.77
N LYS A 540 2.47 11.88 -5.37
CA LYS A 540 2.65 12.26 -3.95
C LYS A 540 1.40 11.96 -3.13
N LEU A 541 0.23 12.28 -3.69
CA LEU A 541 -1.04 12.03 -3.05
C LEU A 541 -1.31 10.52 -2.95
N GLU A 542 -0.96 9.76 -3.99
CA GLU A 542 -1.09 8.30 -3.98
C GLU A 542 -0.31 7.67 -2.82
N ASP A 543 0.96 8.04 -2.67
CA ASP A 543 1.78 7.59 -1.54
C ASP A 543 1.17 7.99 -0.20
N LYS A 544 0.65 9.23 -0.10
CA LYS A 544 0.05 9.73 1.14
C LYS A 544 -1.20 8.91 1.51
N VAL A 545 -2.09 8.63 0.56
CA VAL A 545 -3.28 7.80 0.80
C VAL A 545 -2.88 6.41 1.31
N LYS A 546 -1.89 5.78 0.67
CA LYS A 546 -1.41 4.44 1.06
C LYS A 546 -0.80 4.45 2.46
N ILE A 547 -0.01 5.47 2.79
CA ILE A 547 0.59 5.64 4.12
C ILE A 547 -0.49 5.85 5.17
N GLU A 548 -1.42 6.79 4.99
CA GLU A 548 -2.48 7.03 5.97
C GLU A 548 -3.37 5.79 6.16
N SER A 549 -3.69 5.05 5.09
CA SER A 549 -4.45 3.80 5.20
C SER A 549 -3.71 2.74 6.03
N LEU A 550 -2.39 2.63 5.86
CA LEU A 550 -1.56 1.74 6.69
C LEU A 550 -1.52 2.21 8.14
N LEU A 551 -1.37 3.52 8.38
CA LEU A 551 -1.35 4.08 9.74
C LEU A 551 -2.69 3.89 10.45
N GLU A 552 -3.82 4.07 9.77
CA GLU A 552 -5.15 3.79 10.31
C GLU A 552 -5.32 2.31 10.70
N ALA A 553 -4.79 1.39 9.89
CA ALA A 553 -4.78 -0.05 10.22
C ALA A 553 -3.87 -0.36 11.43
N ILE A 554 -2.69 0.29 11.51
CA ILE A 554 -1.79 0.19 12.66
C ILE A 554 -2.48 0.67 13.94
N ASP A 555 -3.16 1.81 13.87
CA ASP A 555 -3.84 2.43 15.02
C ASP A 555 -5.03 1.57 15.51
N LYS A 556 -5.67 0.84 14.59
CA LYS A 556 -6.71 -0.17 14.90
C LYS A 556 -6.14 -1.53 15.36
N LYS A 557 -4.83 -1.73 15.27
CA LYS A 557 -4.14 -3.02 15.48
C LYS A 557 -4.66 -4.13 14.55
N ASP A 558 -5.03 -3.78 13.32
CA ASP A 558 -5.42 -4.73 12.28
C ASP A 558 -4.24 -5.61 11.84
N ASN A 559 -4.52 -6.69 11.12
CA ASN A 559 -3.48 -7.57 10.59
C ASN A 559 -2.60 -6.85 9.55
N LEU A 560 -1.36 -6.59 9.93
CA LEU A 560 -0.40 -5.83 9.12
C LEU A 560 -0.01 -6.54 7.82
N HIS A 561 -0.09 -7.88 7.75
CA HIS A 561 0.16 -8.59 6.49
C HIS A 561 -0.92 -8.29 5.43
N GLU A 562 -2.14 -8.01 5.86
CA GLU A 562 -3.22 -7.58 4.98
C GLU A 562 -3.12 -6.08 4.67
N ALA A 563 -2.83 -5.25 5.69
CA ALA A 563 -2.73 -3.80 5.53
C ALA A 563 -1.66 -3.38 4.51
N VAL A 564 -0.49 -4.05 4.49
CA VAL A 564 0.59 -3.71 3.55
C VAL A 564 0.28 -4.05 2.09
N LYS A 565 -0.77 -4.83 1.81
CA LYS A 565 -1.16 -5.18 0.42
C LYS A 565 -1.60 -3.96 -0.39
N VAL A 566 -1.98 -2.86 0.25
CA VAL A 566 -2.31 -1.59 -0.44
C VAL A 566 -1.14 -1.05 -1.28
N PHE A 567 0.09 -1.50 -1.03
CA PHE A 567 1.28 -1.14 -1.81
C PHE A 567 1.55 -2.10 -2.99
N ASN A 568 0.75 -3.14 -3.20
CA ASN A 568 0.91 -4.13 -4.29
C ASN A 568 2.31 -4.76 -4.40
N GLY A 569 3.05 -4.84 -3.29
CA GLY A 569 4.39 -5.44 -3.24
C GLY A 569 5.53 -4.55 -3.74
N GLU A 570 5.24 -3.34 -4.23
CA GLU A 570 6.24 -2.35 -4.62
C GLU A 570 6.17 -1.13 -3.71
N ILE A 571 7.31 -0.79 -3.10
CA ILE A 571 7.43 0.39 -2.26
C ILE A 571 8.55 1.28 -2.77
N ASN A 572 8.26 2.56 -2.95
CA ASN A 572 9.26 3.53 -3.38
C ASN A 572 10.04 4.12 -2.19
N ALA A 573 11.21 4.69 -2.46
CA ALA A 573 12.07 5.26 -1.44
C ALA A 573 11.45 6.47 -0.69
N ARG A 574 10.46 7.16 -1.28
CA ARG A 574 9.76 8.28 -0.64
C ARG A 574 8.86 7.79 0.49
N VAL A 575 8.07 6.74 0.25
CA VAL A 575 7.23 6.10 1.28
C VAL A 575 8.10 5.58 2.43
N ILE A 576 9.19 4.87 2.13
CA ILE A 576 10.11 4.36 3.16
C ILE A 576 10.63 5.51 4.04
N ARG A 577 11.13 6.59 3.43
CA ARG A 577 11.63 7.75 4.19
C ARG A 577 10.54 8.40 5.03
N GLN A 578 9.31 8.49 4.54
CA GLN A 578 8.20 9.07 5.30
C GLN A 578 7.82 8.20 6.50
N LEU A 579 7.67 6.88 6.32
CA LEU A 579 7.37 5.96 7.42
C LEU A 579 8.50 5.93 8.46
N CYS A 580 9.77 5.88 8.04
CA CYS A 580 10.91 5.98 8.97
C CYS A 580 10.88 7.30 9.73
N GLY A 581 10.71 8.42 9.03
CA GLY A 581 10.66 9.74 9.65
C GLY A 581 9.45 9.96 10.55
N LEU A 582 8.35 9.22 10.36
CA LEU A 582 7.23 9.16 11.30
C LEU A 582 7.61 8.35 12.55
N ALA A 583 8.15 7.15 12.38
CA ALA A 583 8.59 6.30 13.49
C ALA A 583 9.65 6.96 14.38
N GLU A 584 10.62 7.65 13.78
CA GLU A 584 11.69 8.37 14.49
C GLU A 584 11.18 9.52 15.37
N LYS A 585 10.02 10.10 15.05
CA LYS A 585 9.41 11.19 15.81
C LYS A 585 8.51 10.74 16.95
N LEU A 586 8.11 9.46 16.96
CA LEU A 586 7.25 8.91 18.00
C LEU A 586 8.03 8.71 19.30
N ASP A 587 7.42 9.17 20.39
CA ASP A 587 7.94 9.04 21.75
C ASP A 587 7.84 7.58 22.22
N GLU A 588 8.96 7.06 22.71
CA GLU A 588 9.04 5.69 23.25
C GLU A 588 8.55 5.62 24.71
N GLN A 589 8.29 6.77 25.35
CA GLN A 589 7.79 6.86 26.73
C GLN A 589 6.25 6.94 26.81
N GLU A 590 5.58 7.23 25.69
CA GLU A 590 4.12 7.22 25.58
C GLU A 590 3.62 5.91 24.97
N LEU A 591 2.77 5.18 25.69
CA LEU A 591 2.39 3.80 25.32
C LEU A 591 1.76 3.72 23.92
N PHE A 592 0.90 4.69 23.58
CA PHE A 592 0.27 4.74 22.26
C PHE A 592 1.30 4.95 21.15
N GLU A 593 2.23 5.89 21.33
CA GLU A 593 3.26 6.21 20.35
C GLU A 593 4.30 5.09 20.21
N PHE A 594 4.72 4.48 21.33
CA PHE A 594 5.54 3.28 21.35
C PHE A 594 4.89 2.12 20.56
N SER A 595 3.62 1.82 20.87
CA SER A 595 2.81 0.79 20.19
C SER A 595 2.71 1.04 18.69
N ARG A 596 2.57 2.30 18.28
CA ARG A 596 2.54 2.72 16.89
C ARG A 596 3.91 2.56 16.22
N LYS A 597 4.99 2.96 16.90
CA LYS A 597 6.37 2.90 16.40
C LYS A 597 6.83 1.49 16.06
N ILE A 598 6.62 0.53 16.97
CA ILE A 598 6.99 -0.87 16.75
C ILE A 598 6.24 -1.46 15.54
N ARG A 599 4.97 -1.08 15.34
CA ARG A 599 4.15 -1.55 14.21
C ARG A 599 4.55 -0.90 12.88
N ILE A 600 4.98 0.36 12.88
CA ILE A 600 5.55 0.99 11.68
C ILE A 600 6.83 0.26 11.25
N TYR A 601 7.75 -0.03 12.18
CA TYR A 601 8.97 -0.78 11.86
C TYR A 601 8.65 -2.21 11.39
N TYR A 602 7.69 -2.88 12.01
CA TYR A 602 7.23 -4.18 11.55
C TYR A 602 6.67 -4.10 10.12
N ALA A 603 5.78 -3.16 9.82
CA ALA A 603 5.22 -2.96 8.49
C ALA A 603 6.30 -2.65 7.45
N LEU A 604 7.31 -1.84 7.80
CA LEU A 604 8.48 -1.58 6.95
C LEU A 604 9.28 -2.86 6.66
N SER A 605 9.42 -3.77 7.63
CA SER A 605 10.07 -5.06 7.41
C SER A 605 9.32 -5.90 6.37
N CYS A 606 7.98 -5.93 6.43
CA CYS A 606 7.14 -6.62 5.45
C CYS A 606 7.25 -6.00 4.05
N LEU A 607 7.18 -4.66 3.97
CA LEU A 607 7.17 -3.91 2.72
C LEU A 607 8.51 -3.98 1.99
N THR A 608 9.62 -3.92 2.73
CA THR A 608 10.96 -3.87 2.15
C THR A 608 11.65 -5.23 2.08
N LYS A 609 11.14 -6.22 2.81
CA LYS A 609 11.77 -7.54 2.99
C LYS A 609 13.20 -7.44 3.52
N GLN A 610 13.47 -6.45 4.39
CA GLN A 610 14.77 -6.23 5.01
C GLN A 610 14.70 -6.48 6.52
N ASP A 611 15.56 -7.37 7.00
CA ASP A 611 15.63 -7.76 8.43
C ASP A 611 15.94 -6.58 9.35
N LYS A 612 16.65 -5.57 8.86
CA LYS A 612 17.04 -4.38 9.66
C LYS A 612 15.84 -3.68 10.33
N TYR A 613 14.66 -3.66 9.69
CA TYR A 613 13.48 -3.02 10.28
C TYR A 613 12.79 -3.91 11.31
N LEU A 614 12.87 -5.23 11.14
CA LEU A 614 12.44 -6.16 12.17
C LEU A 614 13.36 -6.05 13.40
N ASP A 615 14.67 -5.91 13.17
CA ASP A 615 15.62 -5.66 14.26
C ASP A 615 15.33 -4.32 14.96
N LEU A 616 15.04 -3.24 14.23
CA LEU A 616 14.59 -1.96 14.83
C LEU A 616 13.31 -2.11 15.66
N CYS A 617 12.33 -2.88 15.19
CA CYS A 617 11.11 -3.18 15.94
C CYS A 617 11.43 -3.86 17.28
N LEU A 618 12.24 -4.93 17.25
CA LEU A 618 12.60 -5.70 18.44
C LEU A 618 13.52 -4.92 19.39
N ASP A 619 14.43 -4.12 18.83
CA ASP A 619 15.32 -3.24 19.58
C ASP A 619 14.53 -2.13 20.29
N THR A 620 13.50 -1.57 19.65
CA THR A 620 12.60 -0.58 20.29
C THR A 620 11.91 -1.19 21.52
N ILE A 621 11.40 -2.42 21.40
CA ILE A 621 10.79 -3.15 22.53
C ILE A 621 11.83 -3.38 23.63
N ARG A 622 13.02 -3.88 23.28
CA ARG A 622 14.10 -4.14 24.24
C ARG A 622 14.54 -2.86 24.96
N ASN A 623 14.69 -1.75 24.23
CA ASN A 623 15.12 -0.47 24.78
C ASN A 623 14.07 0.10 25.74
N ALA A 624 12.78 -0.02 25.43
CA ALA A 624 11.71 0.42 26.34
C ALA A 624 11.77 -0.32 27.69
N ILE A 625 12.00 -1.64 27.67
CA ILE A 625 12.19 -2.44 28.90
C ILE A 625 13.47 -1.99 29.63
N LEU A 626 14.56 -1.78 28.89
CA LEU A 626 15.85 -1.39 29.45
C LEU A 626 15.78 0.00 30.11
N VAL A 627 15.17 1.00 29.48
CA VAL A 627 15.06 2.36 30.04
C VAL A 627 14.34 2.35 31.38
N GLY A 628 13.22 1.62 31.48
CA GLY A 628 12.51 1.45 32.76
C GLY A 628 13.37 0.75 33.82
N ALA A 629 14.09 -0.30 33.44
CA ALA A 629 14.89 -1.10 34.37
C ALA A 629 16.23 -0.44 34.77
N VAL A 630 16.83 0.36 33.89
CA VAL A 630 18.16 0.98 34.06
C VAL A 630 18.09 2.37 34.68
N ALA A 631 16.95 3.07 34.67
CA ALA A 631 16.80 4.40 35.26
C ALA A 631 17.23 4.48 36.75
N GLY A 632 17.30 3.34 37.46
CA GLY A 632 17.80 3.22 38.84
C GLY A 632 19.18 2.55 39.00
N LEU A 633 19.95 2.32 37.93
CA LEU A 633 21.33 1.80 38.04
C LEU A 633 22.32 2.92 38.35
N SER A 634 22.70 3.03 39.62
CA SER A 634 23.84 3.85 40.04
C SER A 634 24.90 2.96 40.66
N TYR A 635 26.16 3.13 40.22
CA TYR A 635 27.29 2.61 40.98
C TYR A 635 27.28 3.25 42.36
N ASP A 636 27.36 2.43 43.41
CA ASP A 636 27.41 2.92 44.79
C ASP A 636 28.86 2.83 45.32
N PRO A 637 29.64 3.92 45.25
CA PRO A 637 31.01 3.93 45.76
C PRO A 637 31.08 3.84 47.30
N THR A 638 29.94 3.94 48.00
CA THR A 638 29.88 3.87 49.47
C THR A 638 29.52 2.48 49.99
N ALA A 639 29.16 1.55 49.10
CA ALA A 639 28.79 0.18 49.45
C ALA A 639 29.94 -0.57 50.12
N LYS A 640 29.68 -1.19 51.28
CA LYS A 640 30.65 -2.01 52.02
C LYS A 640 30.08 -3.39 52.33
N MET A 641 30.91 -4.42 52.26
CA MET A 641 30.50 -5.77 52.67
C MET A 641 30.52 -5.91 54.19
N GLU A 642 29.34 -6.14 54.78
CA GLU A 642 29.16 -6.22 56.25
C GLU A 642 29.32 -7.65 56.78
N GLN A 643 29.03 -8.66 55.96
CA GLN A 643 29.09 -10.08 56.35
C GLN A 643 30.33 -10.78 55.74
N GLU A 644 30.81 -11.86 56.37
CA GLU A 644 31.92 -12.65 55.82
C GLU A 644 31.47 -13.55 54.67
N GLU A 645 30.29 -14.16 54.80
CA GLU A 645 29.71 -15.06 53.82
C GLU A 645 28.18 -15.01 53.90
N VAL A 646 27.52 -14.99 52.75
CA VAL A 646 26.07 -15.05 52.59
C VAL A 646 25.73 -16.18 51.61
N VAL A 647 24.84 -17.07 52.04
CA VAL A 647 24.28 -18.15 51.21
C VAL A 647 22.78 -17.92 51.04
N VAL A 648 22.31 -17.92 49.79
CA VAL A 648 20.89 -17.81 49.44
C VAL A 648 20.47 -19.05 48.67
N ARG A 649 19.41 -19.71 49.15
CA ARG A 649 18.79 -20.87 48.49
C ARG A 649 17.33 -20.60 48.17
N LEU A 650 16.92 -20.74 46.91
CA LEU A 650 15.57 -20.46 46.44
C LEU A 650 14.89 -21.69 45.80
N PRO A 651 13.54 -21.80 45.90
CA PRO A 651 12.77 -22.81 45.18
C PRO A 651 12.76 -22.51 43.67
N VAL A 652 12.35 -23.49 42.87
CA VAL A 652 12.02 -23.29 41.45
C VAL A 652 10.57 -22.87 41.28
N ARG A 653 10.10 -22.64 40.04
CA ARG A 653 8.72 -22.27 39.75
C ARG A 653 8.07 -23.13 38.68
N VAL A 654 6.76 -23.31 38.80
CA VAL A 654 5.90 -23.88 37.76
C VAL A 654 4.83 -22.86 37.38
N ASN A 655 4.55 -22.72 36.09
CA ASN A 655 3.55 -21.79 35.56
C ASN A 655 2.32 -22.60 35.18
N TRP A 656 1.16 -22.29 35.77
CA TRP A 656 -0.08 -23.03 35.52
C TRP A 656 -0.96 -22.37 34.47
N GLY A 657 -1.08 -21.04 34.51
CA GLY A 657 -1.87 -20.31 33.53
C GLY A 657 -1.33 -18.91 33.31
N GLY A 658 -1.59 -18.37 32.13
CA GLY A 658 -1.25 -16.98 31.82
C GLY A 658 0.13 -16.78 31.16
N GLY A 659 0.91 -17.85 31.00
CA GLY A 659 2.24 -17.75 30.40
C GLY A 659 2.19 -17.14 28.99
N TRP A 660 3.13 -16.24 28.68
CA TRP A 660 3.16 -15.34 27.50
C TRP A 660 2.44 -14.00 27.69
N SER A 661 1.44 -13.92 28.56
CA SER A 661 0.78 -12.64 28.83
C SER A 661 1.67 -11.65 29.58
N ASP A 662 2.76 -12.12 30.20
CA ASP A 662 3.80 -11.34 30.87
C ASP A 662 4.84 -10.76 29.91
N THR A 663 4.80 -11.14 28.63
CA THR A 663 5.84 -10.83 27.65
C THR A 663 5.56 -9.50 26.94
N PRO A 664 6.52 -8.55 26.91
CA PRO A 664 6.41 -7.33 26.13
C PRO A 664 6.37 -7.61 24.61
N PRO A 665 5.60 -6.84 23.82
CA PRO A 665 4.84 -5.66 24.21
C PRO A 665 3.39 -5.97 24.65
N TYR A 666 2.98 -7.25 24.70
CA TYR A 666 1.61 -7.61 25.08
C TYR A 666 1.26 -7.10 26.49
N CYS A 667 2.09 -7.40 27.50
CA CYS A 667 1.85 -6.95 28.87
C CYS A 667 1.86 -5.42 29.02
N MET A 668 2.62 -4.71 28.18
CA MET A 668 2.64 -3.25 28.17
C MET A 668 1.31 -2.67 27.66
N GLU A 669 0.69 -3.33 26.68
CA GLU A 669 -0.55 -2.85 26.05
C GLU A 669 -1.83 -3.33 26.75
N HIS A 670 -1.80 -4.50 27.41
CA HIS A 670 -2.98 -5.16 27.96
C HIS A 670 -2.87 -5.52 29.45
N GLY A 671 -1.71 -5.27 30.08
CA GLY A 671 -1.37 -5.88 31.36
C GLY A 671 -1.01 -7.36 31.21
N GLY A 672 -0.33 -7.92 32.20
CA GLY A 672 -0.02 -9.35 32.27
C GLY A 672 -0.77 -10.03 33.41
N THR A 673 -1.03 -11.34 33.29
CA THR A 673 -1.71 -12.10 34.34
C THR A 673 -1.22 -13.54 34.32
N VAL A 674 -0.53 -13.96 35.38
CA VAL A 674 0.07 -15.30 35.48
C VAL A 674 -0.25 -15.94 36.82
N LEU A 675 -0.80 -17.16 36.78
CA LEU A 675 -0.91 -18.04 37.94
C LEU A 675 0.30 -18.97 37.97
N ASN A 676 1.10 -18.89 39.03
CA ASN A 676 2.27 -19.75 39.21
C ASN A 676 2.42 -20.22 40.66
N ALA A 677 3.33 -21.18 40.87
CA ALA A 677 3.65 -21.72 42.18
C ALA A 677 5.15 -21.89 42.37
N ALA A 678 5.64 -21.59 43.58
CA ALA A 678 7.00 -21.92 43.99
C ALA A 678 7.07 -23.39 44.44
N VAL A 679 8.07 -24.12 43.97
CA VAL A 679 8.18 -25.58 44.12
C VAL A 679 9.57 -25.97 44.60
N LYS A 680 9.61 -26.84 45.60
CA LYS A 680 10.83 -27.55 46.02
C LYS A 680 10.93 -28.87 45.28
N LEU A 681 12.14 -29.24 44.87
CA LEU A 681 12.42 -30.57 44.31
C LEU A 681 13.12 -31.41 45.37
N ASP A 682 12.62 -32.63 45.60
CA ASP A 682 13.12 -33.53 46.66
C ASP A 682 13.21 -32.87 48.04
N GLY A 683 12.29 -31.94 48.33
CA GLY A 683 12.25 -31.17 49.57
C GLY A 683 13.33 -30.08 49.70
N GLN A 684 14.13 -29.85 48.67
CA GLN A 684 15.24 -28.89 48.66
C GLN A 684 14.93 -27.66 47.80
N ASN A 685 15.60 -26.55 48.13
CA ASN A 685 15.69 -25.35 47.31
C ASN A 685 16.92 -25.49 46.39
N PRO A 686 16.74 -25.80 45.09
CA PRO A 686 17.84 -26.25 44.24
C PRO A 686 18.68 -25.10 43.68
N VAL A 687 18.21 -23.86 43.74
CA VAL A 687 18.93 -22.68 43.23
C VAL A 687 19.74 -22.08 44.36
N GLU A 688 21.06 -21.99 44.22
CA GLU A 688 21.96 -21.45 45.24
C GLU A 688 22.86 -20.34 44.68
N ALA A 689 23.02 -19.27 45.46
CA ALA A 689 24.05 -18.24 45.26
C ALA A 689 24.82 -18.02 46.57
N VAL A 690 26.14 -17.91 46.46
CA VAL A 690 27.07 -17.68 47.56
C VAL A 690 27.88 -16.43 47.28
N VAL A 691 27.87 -15.48 48.21
CA VAL A 691 28.71 -14.29 48.17
C VAL A 691 29.60 -14.31 49.41
N LYS A 692 30.92 -14.20 49.25
CA LYS A 692 31.86 -14.16 50.38
C LYS A 692 33.00 -13.18 50.15
N LYS A 693 33.55 -12.68 51.25
CA LYS A 693 34.79 -11.90 51.24
C LYS A 693 35.98 -12.79 50.90
N ILE A 694 36.92 -12.24 50.14
CA ILE A 694 38.19 -12.91 49.85
C ILE A 694 39.37 -11.94 50.05
N PRO A 695 40.56 -12.46 50.42
CA PRO A 695 41.77 -11.65 50.48
C PRO A 695 42.18 -11.09 49.10
N GLY A 696 42.77 -9.90 49.11
CA GLY A 696 43.27 -9.21 47.91
C GLY A 696 42.23 -8.34 47.21
N ASN A 697 42.67 -7.66 46.15
CA ASN A 697 41.89 -6.69 45.38
C ASN A 697 41.37 -7.32 44.08
N GLN A 698 40.62 -8.40 44.19
CA GLN A 698 40.13 -9.17 43.05
C GLN A 698 38.63 -9.50 43.18
N ILE A 699 37.98 -9.68 42.04
CA ILE A 699 36.61 -10.21 41.94
C ILE A 699 36.71 -11.59 41.31
N VAL A 700 36.19 -12.61 41.99
CA VAL A 700 36.18 -13.99 41.52
C VAL A 700 34.75 -14.44 41.28
N LEU A 701 34.47 -14.94 40.08
CA LEU A 701 33.16 -15.46 39.70
C LEU A 701 33.26 -16.97 39.48
N ALA A 702 32.28 -17.73 39.98
CA ALA A 702 32.25 -19.18 39.86
C ALA A 702 30.85 -19.71 39.49
N SER A 703 30.74 -20.48 38.41
CA SER A 703 29.57 -21.31 38.11
C SER A 703 29.90 -22.74 38.51
N ALA A 704 29.59 -23.09 39.75
CA ALA A 704 30.01 -24.36 40.35
C ALA A 704 29.36 -25.58 39.66
N ASP A 705 28.16 -25.42 39.10
CA ASP A 705 27.48 -26.44 38.28
C ASP A 705 28.21 -26.75 36.96
N SER A 706 28.95 -25.79 36.41
CA SER A 706 29.73 -25.96 35.18
C SER A 706 31.23 -26.19 35.42
N GLY A 707 31.69 -26.05 36.67
CA GLY A 707 33.10 -26.13 37.04
C GLY A 707 33.93 -24.92 36.59
N ALA A 708 33.29 -23.83 36.14
CA ALA A 708 33.98 -22.63 35.70
C ALA A 708 34.25 -21.69 36.88
N GLU A 709 35.50 -21.27 37.06
CA GLU A 709 35.91 -20.27 38.05
C GLU A 709 36.97 -19.36 37.44
N GLN A 710 36.83 -18.05 37.61
CA GLN A 710 37.77 -17.07 37.08
C GLN A 710 37.90 -15.85 37.99
N ALA A 711 39.14 -15.38 38.16
CA ALA A 711 39.45 -14.10 38.78
C ALA A 711 39.56 -13.00 37.72
N PHE A 712 38.98 -11.84 38.01
CA PHE A 712 38.94 -10.68 37.13
C PHE A 712 39.71 -9.52 37.75
N SER A 713 40.62 -8.94 36.97
CA SER A 713 41.43 -7.77 37.32
C SER A 713 41.11 -6.52 36.49
N GLU A 714 40.37 -6.68 35.39
CA GLU A 714 39.96 -5.58 34.50
C GLU A 714 38.44 -5.41 34.49
N ILE A 715 37.97 -4.16 34.63
CA ILE A 715 36.54 -3.86 34.73
C ILE A 715 35.80 -4.10 33.40
N SER A 716 36.45 -3.89 32.27
CA SER A 716 35.89 -4.10 30.93
C SER A 716 35.44 -5.55 30.74
N GLN A 717 36.21 -6.51 31.29
CA GLN A 717 35.86 -7.92 31.28
C GLN A 717 34.64 -8.24 32.15
N LEU A 718 34.35 -7.42 33.17
CA LEU A 718 33.17 -7.56 34.03
C LEU A 718 31.94 -6.80 33.50
N GLN A 719 32.13 -5.85 32.58
CA GLN A 719 31.06 -5.04 32.00
C GLN A 719 30.39 -5.71 30.79
N ASP A 720 31.11 -6.53 30.03
CA ASP A 720 30.51 -7.32 28.95
C ASP A 720 29.79 -8.55 29.49
N SER A 721 28.45 -8.48 29.47
CA SER A 721 27.52 -9.55 29.84
C SER A 721 26.61 -9.96 28.67
N SER A 722 26.91 -9.49 27.46
CA SER A 722 26.10 -9.73 26.26
C SER A 722 26.38 -11.07 25.58
N ASN A 723 27.55 -11.66 25.86
CA ASN A 723 27.95 -12.95 25.28
C ASN A 723 27.26 -14.13 25.99
N PRO A 724 26.36 -14.87 25.32
CA PRO A 724 25.62 -15.98 25.92
C PRO A 724 26.48 -17.23 26.19
N TYR A 725 27.67 -17.33 25.59
CA TYR A 725 28.61 -18.42 25.83
C TYR A 725 29.52 -18.17 27.04
N ASP A 726 29.46 -16.97 27.60
CA ASP A 726 30.20 -16.64 28.79
C ASP A 726 29.52 -17.27 30.03
N PRO A 727 30.19 -18.20 30.74
CA PRO A 727 29.64 -18.82 31.94
C PRO A 727 29.37 -17.81 33.07
N PHE A 728 29.92 -16.59 32.98
CA PHE A 728 29.81 -15.54 33.98
C PHE A 728 28.86 -14.40 33.58
N ALA A 729 28.17 -14.46 32.43
CA ALA A 729 27.28 -13.39 31.96
C ALA A 729 26.26 -12.94 33.03
N LEU A 730 25.62 -13.91 33.71
CA LEU A 730 24.66 -13.65 34.80
C LEU A 730 25.31 -12.99 36.01
N HIS A 731 26.53 -13.41 36.36
CA HIS A 731 27.27 -12.87 37.49
C HIS A 731 27.63 -11.40 37.24
N LYS A 732 28.16 -11.11 36.05
CA LYS A 732 28.50 -9.76 35.60
C LYS A 732 27.28 -8.84 35.59
N ALA A 733 26.16 -9.32 35.02
CA ALA A 733 24.90 -8.61 35.07
C ALA A 733 24.44 -8.33 36.50
N ALA A 734 24.62 -9.27 37.45
CA ALA A 734 24.27 -9.07 38.85
C ALA A 734 25.13 -7.97 39.52
N LEU A 735 26.43 -7.93 39.23
CA LEU A 735 27.32 -6.89 39.76
C LEU A 735 26.93 -5.50 39.25
N ILE A 736 26.59 -5.38 37.96
CA ILE A 736 26.09 -4.14 37.36
C ILE A 736 24.76 -3.77 38.00
N ALA A 737 23.80 -4.71 38.03
CA ALA A 737 22.45 -4.50 38.49
C ALA A 737 22.39 -4.06 39.96
N CYS A 738 23.26 -4.61 40.81
CA CYS A 738 23.31 -4.29 42.24
C CYS A 738 24.19 -3.06 42.56
N GLY A 739 24.74 -2.38 41.54
CA GLY A 739 25.58 -1.19 41.73
C GLY A 739 26.96 -1.50 42.31
N ILE A 740 27.44 -2.74 42.23
CA ILE A 740 28.79 -3.14 42.66
C ILE A 740 29.84 -2.62 41.68
N ILE A 741 29.52 -2.62 40.38
CA ILE A 741 30.35 -2.04 39.34
C ILE A 741 29.51 -1.09 38.46
N PRO A 742 30.12 -0.05 37.87
CA PRO A 742 29.42 0.80 36.92
C PRO A 742 29.13 0.06 35.62
N TYR A 743 28.04 0.44 34.95
CA TYR A 743 27.65 -0.19 33.69
C TYR A 743 28.58 0.18 32.52
N ARG A 744 28.97 1.46 32.40
CA ARG A 744 29.79 1.97 31.29
C ARG A 744 31.04 2.74 31.71
N GLU A 745 31.05 3.29 32.92
CA GLU A 745 32.16 4.09 33.41
C GLU A 745 33.39 3.22 33.68
N GLN A 746 34.58 3.76 33.47
CA GLN A 746 35.83 3.05 33.69
C GLN A 746 36.34 3.29 35.12
N ILE A 747 36.43 2.22 35.90
CA ILE A 747 37.02 2.20 37.26
C ILE A 747 37.87 0.95 37.41
N SER A 748 38.98 1.00 38.17
CA SER A 748 39.78 -0.22 38.39
C SER A 748 39.09 -1.18 39.35
N VAL A 749 39.31 -2.48 39.18
CA VAL A 749 38.82 -3.51 40.13
C VAL A 749 39.40 -3.26 41.54
N GLU A 750 40.60 -2.70 41.62
CA GLU A 750 41.23 -2.30 42.88
C GLU A 750 40.43 -1.21 43.62
N GLU A 751 39.95 -0.19 42.92
CA GLU A 751 39.13 0.86 43.56
C GLU A 751 37.75 0.32 43.94
N VAL A 752 37.15 -0.54 43.12
CA VAL A 752 35.87 -1.22 43.45
C VAL A 752 36.02 -2.05 44.73
N THR A 753 37.04 -2.91 44.82
CA THR A 753 37.24 -3.80 45.97
C THR A 753 37.65 -3.02 47.23
N LYS A 754 38.38 -1.91 47.08
CA LYS A 754 38.67 -0.98 48.17
C LYS A 754 37.41 -0.31 48.71
N ASN A 755 36.49 0.11 47.84
CA ASN A 755 35.20 0.68 48.24
C ASN A 755 34.36 -0.37 49.00
N LEU A 756 34.31 -1.61 48.50
CA LEU A 756 33.66 -2.74 49.17
C LEU A 756 34.33 -3.16 50.50
N GLY A 757 35.60 -2.80 50.70
CA GLY A 757 36.41 -3.13 51.86
C GLY A 757 37.12 -4.50 51.81
N SER A 758 36.97 -5.27 50.71
CA SER A 758 37.59 -6.58 50.49
C SER A 758 37.36 -7.03 49.04
N GLY A 759 38.14 -8.01 48.56
CA GLY A 759 37.82 -8.75 47.34
C GLY A 759 36.50 -9.52 47.46
N LEU A 760 35.83 -9.74 46.33
CA LEU A 760 34.50 -10.35 46.26
C LEU A 760 34.58 -11.71 45.58
N TYR A 761 33.97 -12.73 46.17
CA TYR A 761 33.70 -14.01 45.51
C TYR A 761 32.19 -14.20 45.36
N LEU A 762 31.72 -14.40 44.13
CA LEU A 762 30.32 -14.73 43.82
C LEU A 762 30.26 -16.07 43.10
N SER A 763 29.61 -17.04 43.73
CA SER A 763 29.38 -18.37 43.16
C SER A 763 27.90 -18.66 43.00
N THR A 764 27.56 -19.36 41.92
CA THR A 764 26.21 -19.83 41.64
C THR A 764 26.19 -21.31 41.28
N GLN A 765 25.12 -22.00 41.66
CA GLN A 765 24.85 -23.35 41.19
C GLN A 765 23.35 -23.67 41.19
N VAL A 766 22.98 -24.60 40.31
CA VAL A 766 21.66 -25.24 40.33
C VAL A 766 21.87 -26.73 40.60
N ILE A 767 21.38 -27.16 41.75
CA ILE A 767 21.62 -28.50 42.30
C ILE A 767 20.69 -29.50 41.61
N HIS A 768 21.28 -30.52 40.98
CA HIS A 768 20.60 -31.66 40.34
C HIS A 768 19.60 -31.34 39.21
N ILE A 769 19.47 -30.09 38.73
CA ILE A 769 18.56 -29.75 37.61
C ILE A 769 19.34 -29.48 36.32
N PRO A 770 19.04 -30.15 35.20
CA PRO A 770 19.64 -29.84 33.90
C PRO A 770 19.30 -28.42 33.41
N ARG A 771 20.25 -27.75 32.74
CA ARG A 771 19.98 -26.49 32.03
C ARG A 771 18.90 -26.69 30.96
N GLY A 772 18.00 -25.70 30.82
CA GLY A 772 16.86 -25.78 29.89
C GLY A 772 15.70 -26.63 30.43
N SER A 773 15.55 -26.71 31.76
CA SER A 773 14.49 -27.43 32.45
C SER A 773 13.10 -26.82 32.29
N GLY A 774 13.00 -25.55 31.90
CA GLY A 774 11.73 -24.83 31.82
C GLY A 774 11.16 -24.46 33.19
N LEU A 775 11.94 -24.53 34.27
CA LEU A 775 11.54 -24.24 35.65
C LEU A 775 11.94 -22.82 36.13
N GLY A 776 12.26 -21.91 35.21
CA GLY A 776 12.64 -20.52 35.52
C GLY A 776 14.00 -20.37 36.20
N THR A 777 14.86 -21.41 36.16
CA THR A 777 16.09 -21.49 36.96
C THR A 777 17.04 -20.31 36.73
N SER A 778 17.13 -19.78 35.50
CA SER A 778 18.03 -18.67 35.20
C SER A 778 17.61 -17.36 35.88
N SER A 779 16.34 -16.97 35.75
CA SER A 779 15.78 -15.76 36.38
C SER A 779 15.78 -15.86 37.90
N ILE A 780 15.49 -17.05 38.43
CA ILE A 780 15.53 -17.29 39.88
C ILE A 780 16.96 -17.24 40.40
N LEU A 781 17.94 -17.75 39.64
CA LEU A 781 19.36 -17.67 40.00
C LEU A 781 19.87 -16.22 39.98
N ALA A 782 19.43 -15.42 39.02
CA ALA A 782 19.65 -13.97 39.02
C ALA A 782 19.09 -13.32 40.31
N GLY A 783 17.86 -13.66 40.69
CA GLY A 783 17.27 -13.18 41.95
C GLY A 783 17.99 -13.68 43.20
N ALA A 784 18.57 -14.88 43.18
CA ALA A 784 19.41 -15.40 44.26
C ALA A 784 20.68 -14.55 44.43
N CYS A 785 21.35 -14.19 43.32
CA CYS A 785 22.50 -13.29 43.33
C CYS A 785 22.14 -11.92 43.91
N VAL A 786 21.05 -11.30 43.44
CA VAL A 786 20.61 -9.99 43.95
C VAL A 786 20.36 -10.05 45.46
N LYS A 787 19.60 -11.06 45.94
CA LYS A 787 19.37 -11.26 47.38
C LYS A 787 20.67 -11.47 48.16
N ALA A 788 21.62 -12.25 47.63
CA ALA A 788 22.89 -12.53 48.31
C ALA A 788 23.77 -11.28 48.40
N ILE A 789 23.86 -10.50 47.31
CA ILE A 789 24.61 -9.24 47.27
C ILE A 789 24.00 -8.21 48.22
N TYR A 790 22.69 -7.98 48.18
CA TYR A 790 22.05 -7.00 49.07
C TYR A 790 22.21 -7.36 50.56
N ARG A 791 22.08 -8.64 50.92
CA ARG A 791 22.36 -9.13 52.27
C ARG A 791 23.83 -8.93 52.65
N MET A 792 24.76 -9.18 51.73
CA MET A 792 26.19 -8.96 51.95
C MET A 792 26.51 -7.49 52.24
N LEU A 793 25.80 -6.57 51.58
CA LEU A 793 25.93 -5.13 51.74
C LEU A 793 25.13 -4.55 52.92
N GLY A 794 24.35 -5.36 53.66
CA GLY A 794 23.49 -4.86 54.73
C GLY A 794 22.31 -3.99 54.26
N LYS A 795 21.96 -4.04 52.97
CA LYS A 795 20.90 -3.20 52.38
C LYS A 795 19.53 -3.87 52.47
N GLU A 796 18.50 -3.09 52.78
CA GLU A 796 17.11 -3.53 52.62
C GLU A 796 16.77 -3.69 51.13
N LEU A 797 15.99 -4.73 50.82
CA LEU A 797 15.59 -5.08 49.45
C LEU A 797 14.08 -5.29 49.41
N SER A 798 13.35 -4.36 48.77
CA SER A 798 11.92 -4.52 48.50
C SER A 798 11.68 -5.57 47.40
N GLN A 799 10.46 -6.11 47.31
CA GLN A 799 10.11 -7.07 46.25
C GLN A 799 10.13 -6.43 44.87
N GLU A 800 9.62 -5.22 44.76
CA GLU A 800 9.60 -4.43 43.52
C GLU A 800 11.03 -4.20 42.99
N GLU A 801 11.93 -3.75 43.87
CA GLU A 801 13.33 -3.53 43.53
C GLU A 801 14.00 -4.83 43.06
N LEU A 802 13.75 -5.94 43.77
CA LEU A 802 14.26 -7.25 43.38
C LEU A 802 13.78 -7.65 41.97
N TYR A 803 12.49 -7.49 41.66
CA TYR A 803 11.95 -7.84 40.33
C TYR A 803 12.53 -6.94 39.24
N ASN A 804 12.66 -5.64 39.50
CA ASN A 804 13.25 -4.68 38.58
C ASN A 804 14.72 -5.00 38.31
N ARG A 805 15.52 -5.35 39.33
CA ARG A 805 16.93 -5.75 39.14
C ARG A 805 17.06 -7.01 38.31
N VAL A 806 16.22 -8.02 38.55
CA VAL A 806 16.28 -9.27 37.77
C VAL A 806 15.86 -9.01 36.32
N LEU A 807 14.79 -8.26 36.08
CA LEU A 807 14.38 -7.89 34.73
C LEU A 807 15.49 -7.10 34.01
N CYS A 808 16.14 -6.17 34.71
CA CYS A 808 17.30 -5.44 34.19
C CYS A 808 18.42 -6.38 33.76
N MET A 809 18.77 -7.36 34.61
CA MET A 809 19.82 -8.34 34.30
C MET A 809 19.51 -9.13 33.02
N GLU A 810 18.26 -9.58 32.85
CA GLU A 810 17.85 -10.35 31.66
C GLU A 810 17.95 -9.55 30.36
N GLN A 811 17.58 -8.26 30.39
CA GLN A 811 17.70 -7.40 29.22
C GLN A 811 19.16 -7.10 28.88
N ILE A 812 20.01 -6.86 29.88
CA ILE A 812 21.45 -6.66 29.68
C ILE A 812 22.09 -7.92 29.05
N MET A 813 21.69 -9.11 29.50
CA MET A 813 22.15 -10.39 28.94
C MET A 813 21.54 -10.74 27.57
N SER A 814 20.64 -9.90 27.05
CA SER A 814 19.92 -10.13 25.78
C SER A 814 19.17 -11.47 25.71
N THR A 815 18.81 -12.04 26.87
CA THR A 815 18.04 -13.30 26.91
C THR A 815 16.60 -13.06 26.47
N GLY A 816 16.07 -11.87 26.75
CA GLY A 816 14.67 -11.51 26.51
C GLY A 816 13.71 -12.36 27.34
N GLY A 817 12.47 -11.91 27.48
CA GLY A 817 11.45 -12.62 28.26
C GLY A 817 10.46 -11.68 28.93
N GLY A 818 9.39 -12.27 29.46
CA GLY A 818 8.47 -11.58 30.37
C GLY A 818 8.91 -11.75 31.83
N TRP A 819 8.13 -11.20 32.74
CA TRP A 819 8.49 -11.15 34.15
C TRP A 819 8.07 -12.37 34.99
N GLN A 820 7.39 -13.38 34.42
CA GLN A 820 6.82 -14.47 35.21
C GLN A 820 7.85 -15.33 35.94
N ASP A 821 9.03 -15.54 35.34
CA ASP A 821 10.04 -16.48 35.85
C ASP A 821 10.66 -15.98 37.14
N GLN A 822 10.98 -14.68 37.22
CA GLN A 822 11.51 -14.08 38.44
C GLN A 822 10.49 -14.12 39.58
N VAL A 823 9.26 -13.66 39.34
CA VAL A 823 8.24 -13.57 40.39
C VAL A 823 7.87 -14.97 40.90
N GLY A 824 7.80 -15.95 39.99
CA GLY A 824 7.39 -17.31 40.30
C GLY A 824 8.24 -18.01 41.36
N GLY A 825 9.56 -17.83 41.36
CA GLY A 825 10.45 -18.45 42.35
C GLY A 825 10.85 -17.54 43.51
N LEU A 826 10.75 -16.21 43.34
CA LEU A 826 11.18 -15.25 44.37
C LEU A 826 10.11 -14.97 45.42
N ALA A 827 8.83 -15.11 45.06
CA ALA A 827 7.70 -15.08 46.00
C ALA A 827 7.27 -16.52 46.38
N PRO A 828 6.97 -16.78 47.66
CA PRO A 828 6.53 -18.10 48.13
C PRO A 828 5.11 -18.41 47.67
N GLY A 829 4.69 -19.67 47.80
CA GLY A 829 3.28 -20.02 47.62
C GLY A 829 2.81 -20.16 46.17
N ILE A 830 1.52 -20.51 46.08
CA ILE A 830 0.68 -20.37 44.90
C ILE A 830 0.18 -18.93 44.86
N LYS A 831 0.34 -18.26 43.72
CA LYS A 831 0.11 -16.83 43.60
C LYS A 831 -0.34 -16.43 42.21
N MET A 832 -1.17 -15.40 42.19
CA MET A 832 -1.55 -14.68 40.99
C MET A 832 -0.69 -13.43 40.90
N VAL A 833 0.01 -13.32 39.79
CA VAL A 833 0.87 -12.18 39.47
C VAL A 833 0.21 -11.38 38.35
N THR A 834 0.12 -10.07 38.53
CA THR A 834 -0.53 -9.17 37.59
C THR A 834 0.33 -7.95 37.32
N SER A 835 0.15 -7.33 36.17
CA SER A 835 0.65 -5.99 35.88
C SER A 835 -0.40 -5.18 35.13
N ASP A 836 -0.36 -3.87 35.30
CA ASP A 836 -1.20 -2.95 34.52
C ASP A 836 -0.57 -2.64 33.16
N ALA A 837 -1.38 -2.11 32.24
CA ALA A 837 -0.92 -1.67 30.93
C ALA A 837 -0.07 -0.38 31.08
N ALA A 838 1.24 -0.52 30.93
CA ALA A 838 2.20 0.58 30.99
C ALA A 838 3.53 0.16 30.36
N ILE A 839 4.33 1.13 29.87
CA ILE A 839 5.70 0.84 29.40
C ILE A 839 6.57 0.34 30.56
N VAL A 840 6.52 1.02 31.70
CA VAL A 840 7.14 0.54 32.94
C VAL A 840 6.15 -0.36 33.65
N GLN A 841 6.46 -1.63 33.75
CA GLN A 841 5.57 -2.65 34.31
C GLN A 841 5.67 -2.68 35.84
N GLU A 842 4.61 -2.27 36.53
CA GLU A 842 4.45 -2.49 37.97
C GLU A 842 3.89 -3.89 38.23
N ILE A 843 4.64 -4.71 38.96
CA ILE A 843 4.31 -6.11 39.16
C ILE A 843 3.65 -6.30 40.53
N GLY A 844 2.35 -6.61 40.51
CA GLY A 844 1.59 -7.03 41.67
C GLY A 844 1.66 -8.54 41.90
N CYS A 845 1.83 -8.96 43.14
CA CYS A 845 1.85 -10.38 43.51
C CYS A 845 0.85 -10.63 44.66
N SER A 846 -0.16 -11.47 44.40
CA SER A 846 -1.19 -11.81 45.37
C SER A 846 -1.21 -13.32 45.65
N PRO A 847 -0.98 -13.75 46.90
CA PRO A 847 -1.14 -15.15 47.28
C PRO A 847 -2.58 -15.65 47.05
N CYS A 848 -2.73 -16.91 46.67
CA CYS A 848 -4.06 -17.54 46.53
C CYS A 848 -4.55 -18.03 47.89
N SER A 849 -5.81 -17.78 48.22
CA SER A 849 -6.42 -18.23 49.48
C SER A 849 -6.93 -19.67 49.35
N ILE A 850 -6.06 -20.65 49.62
CA ILE A 850 -6.35 -22.08 49.40
C ILE A 850 -6.55 -22.79 50.74
N SER A 851 -7.58 -23.63 50.84
CA SER A 851 -7.83 -24.42 52.06
C SER A 851 -6.75 -25.48 52.29
N THR A 852 -6.53 -25.88 53.54
CA THR A 852 -5.52 -26.90 53.87
C THR A 852 -5.81 -28.24 53.18
N GLU A 853 -7.09 -28.62 53.08
CA GLU A 853 -7.53 -29.83 52.39
C GLU A 853 -7.22 -29.77 50.89
N THR A 854 -7.46 -28.61 50.26
CA THR A 854 -7.18 -28.41 48.83
C THR A 854 -5.69 -28.44 48.56
N LEU A 855 -4.88 -27.81 49.41
CA LEU A 855 -3.41 -27.84 49.28
C LEU A 855 -2.85 -29.25 49.49
N GLN A 856 -3.44 -30.03 50.38
CA GLN A 856 -3.08 -31.43 50.57
C GLN A 856 -3.41 -32.25 49.32
N GLU A 857 -4.63 -32.14 48.78
CA GLU A 857 -5.04 -32.81 47.55
C GLU A 857 -4.13 -32.42 46.37
N LEU A 858 -3.78 -31.14 46.23
CA LEU A 858 -2.85 -30.67 45.21
C LEU A 858 -1.46 -31.30 45.37
N ASN A 859 -0.90 -31.37 46.58
CA ASN A 859 0.42 -32.00 46.78
C ASN A 859 0.39 -33.52 46.53
N GLU A 860 -0.75 -34.18 46.77
CA GLU A 860 -0.92 -35.61 46.47
C GLU A 860 -1.07 -35.89 44.96
N ARG A 861 -1.68 -34.95 44.21
CA ARG A 861 -1.99 -35.13 42.79
C ARG A 861 -1.06 -34.40 41.83
N PHE A 862 -0.31 -33.39 42.26
CA PHE A 862 0.59 -32.63 41.38
C PHE A 862 1.94 -33.34 41.24
N CYS A 863 2.38 -33.49 39.99
CA CYS A 863 3.59 -34.24 39.68
C CYS A 863 4.36 -33.61 38.52
N LEU A 864 5.69 -33.64 38.60
CA LEU A 864 6.60 -33.18 37.55
C LEU A 864 7.26 -34.38 36.84
N ILE A 865 7.31 -34.32 35.51
CA ILE A 865 7.94 -35.33 34.67
C ILE A 865 9.04 -34.66 33.86
N TYR A 866 10.29 -35.07 34.02
CA TYR A 866 11.36 -34.62 33.14
C TYR A 866 11.32 -35.43 31.83
N SER A 867 11.34 -34.74 30.69
CA SER A 867 11.18 -35.37 29.37
C SER A 867 12.48 -35.98 28.79
N GLY A 868 13.61 -35.87 29.49
CA GLY A 868 14.93 -36.26 28.95
C GLY A 868 15.50 -35.27 27.91
N GLN A 869 14.68 -34.38 27.37
CA GLN A 869 15.05 -33.43 26.31
C GLN A 869 15.39 -32.05 26.87
N ARG A 870 16.38 -31.38 26.26
CA ARG A 870 16.74 -29.97 26.56
C ARG A 870 16.38 -29.09 25.37
N ARG A 871 15.76 -27.93 25.61
CA ARG A 871 15.50 -26.92 24.56
C ARG A 871 15.78 -25.50 25.06
N LEU A 872 16.42 -24.70 24.21
CA LEU A 872 16.61 -23.27 24.40
C LEU A 872 15.49 -22.52 23.64
N ALA A 873 14.78 -21.63 24.33
CA ALA A 873 13.59 -20.92 23.82
C ALA A 873 13.89 -19.76 22.83
N ARG A 874 15.13 -19.62 22.36
CA ARG A 874 15.63 -18.35 21.80
C ARG A 874 14.95 -17.90 20.50
N ASN A 875 14.59 -18.83 19.62
CA ASN A 875 13.91 -18.50 18.35
C ASN A 875 12.40 -18.31 18.52
N LEU A 876 11.83 -18.82 19.62
CA LEU A 876 10.39 -18.82 19.83
C LEU A 876 9.85 -17.44 20.22
N LEU A 877 10.56 -16.75 21.12
CA LEU A 877 10.19 -15.41 21.58
C LEU A 877 10.05 -14.43 20.42
N ARG A 878 11.03 -14.43 19.50
CA ARG A 878 11.03 -13.54 18.33
C ARG A 878 9.81 -13.77 17.44
N ASP A 879 9.43 -15.02 17.21
CA ASP A 879 8.29 -15.37 16.36
C ASP A 879 6.95 -14.95 16.98
N ILE A 880 6.69 -15.30 18.24
CA ILE A 880 5.43 -14.94 18.92
C ILE A 880 5.27 -13.43 19.05
N VAL A 881 6.34 -12.72 19.45
CA VAL A 881 6.32 -11.25 19.55
C VAL A 881 6.05 -10.63 18.18
N SER A 882 6.68 -11.15 17.11
CA SER A 882 6.43 -10.68 15.74
C SER A 882 4.99 -10.90 15.31
N ARG A 883 4.41 -12.08 15.58
CA ARG A 883 3.01 -12.38 15.27
C ARG A 883 2.05 -11.48 16.04
N TYR A 884 2.33 -11.20 17.31
CA TYR A 884 1.54 -10.25 18.10
C TYR A 884 1.59 -8.83 17.54
N VAL A 885 2.80 -8.29 17.30
CA VAL A 885 2.98 -6.95 16.72
C VAL A 885 2.31 -6.84 15.35
N SER A 886 2.29 -7.93 14.57
CA SER A 886 1.62 -7.98 13.27
C SER A 886 0.08 -7.90 13.34
N GLY A 887 -0.53 -7.96 14.53
CA GLY A 887 -1.99 -8.02 14.66
C GLY A 887 -2.56 -9.35 14.17
N ASN A 888 -1.81 -10.46 14.29
CA ASN A 888 -2.29 -11.79 13.90
C ASN A 888 -3.52 -12.18 14.75
N PRO A 889 -4.71 -12.38 14.17
CA PRO A 889 -5.95 -12.59 14.93
C PRO A 889 -5.87 -13.79 15.88
N ASP A 890 -5.33 -14.92 15.42
CA ASP A 890 -5.21 -16.14 16.23
C ASP A 890 -4.30 -15.92 17.45
N THR A 891 -3.18 -15.23 17.26
CA THR A 891 -2.21 -14.95 18.33
C THR A 891 -2.80 -14.00 19.38
N VAL A 892 -3.49 -12.94 18.93
CA VAL A 892 -4.15 -11.97 19.81
C VAL A 892 -5.26 -12.63 20.63
N GLU A 893 -6.12 -13.44 19.98
CA GLU A 893 -7.18 -14.21 20.67
C GLU A 893 -6.58 -15.17 21.71
N VAL A 894 -5.55 -15.92 21.33
CA VAL A 894 -4.93 -16.91 22.23
C VAL A 894 -4.31 -16.25 23.46
N LEU A 895 -3.60 -15.12 23.31
CA LEU A 895 -3.00 -14.41 24.44
C LEU A 895 -4.06 -13.87 25.41
N TYR A 896 -5.18 -13.37 24.88
CA TYR A 896 -6.32 -12.94 25.69
C TYR A 896 -6.94 -14.11 26.47
N GLU A 897 -7.19 -15.24 25.80
CA GLU A 897 -7.78 -16.42 26.45
C GLU A 897 -6.86 -17.03 27.50
N ILE A 898 -5.55 -17.03 27.27
CA ILE A 898 -4.54 -17.50 28.24
C ILE A 898 -4.62 -16.69 29.56
N GLN A 899 -4.77 -15.36 29.50
CA GLN A 899 -4.97 -14.53 30.70
C GLN A 899 -6.27 -14.87 31.42
N ARG A 900 -7.36 -15.00 30.67
CA ARG A 900 -8.68 -15.36 31.23
C ARG A 900 -8.63 -16.69 31.97
N ILE A 901 -7.97 -17.69 31.38
CA ILE A 901 -7.80 -19.01 31.99
C ILE A 901 -7.02 -18.92 33.31
N ALA A 902 -5.97 -18.11 33.41
CA ALA A 902 -5.22 -17.96 34.65
C ALA A 902 -6.11 -17.52 35.82
N VAL A 903 -6.99 -16.53 35.58
CA VAL A 903 -7.95 -16.03 36.57
C VAL A 903 -8.95 -17.11 36.98
N LEU A 904 -9.47 -17.87 36.01
CA LEU A 904 -10.39 -18.99 36.28
C LEU A 904 -9.71 -20.10 37.08
N MET A 905 -8.44 -20.41 36.80
CA MET A 905 -7.68 -21.40 37.55
C MET A 905 -7.55 -21.01 39.01
N ARG A 906 -7.23 -19.74 39.30
CA ARG A 906 -7.20 -19.23 40.69
C ARG A 906 -8.54 -19.45 41.38
N PHE A 907 -9.64 -19.11 40.71
CA PHE A 907 -10.98 -19.23 41.25
C PHE A 907 -11.36 -20.68 41.60
N GLU A 908 -11.02 -21.64 40.74
CA GLU A 908 -11.24 -23.07 41.02
C GLU A 908 -10.41 -23.55 42.21
N LEU A 909 -9.16 -23.11 42.33
CA LEU A 909 -8.31 -23.44 43.48
C LEU A 909 -8.84 -22.84 44.80
N GLU A 910 -9.26 -21.58 44.81
CA GLU A 910 -9.82 -20.91 46.00
C GLU A 910 -11.18 -21.51 46.42
N LYS A 911 -11.90 -22.17 45.51
CA LYS A 911 -13.10 -22.96 45.80
C LYS A 911 -12.85 -24.39 46.29
N GLY A 912 -11.62 -24.87 46.22
CA GLY A 912 -11.27 -26.26 46.51
C GLY A 912 -11.64 -27.26 45.40
N ASN A 913 -11.79 -26.79 44.15
CA ASN A 913 -12.11 -27.66 43.01
C ASN A 913 -10.86 -27.97 42.16
N VAL A 914 -10.05 -28.93 42.62
CA VAL A 914 -8.83 -29.37 41.91
C VAL A 914 -9.16 -29.97 40.53
N ASP A 915 -10.32 -30.61 40.38
CA ASP A 915 -10.76 -31.20 39.11
C ASP A 915 -11.05 -30.10 38.06
N GLY A 916 -11.70 -29.01 38.47
CA GLY A 916 -11.93 -27.83 37.60
C GLY A 916 -10.62 -27.16 37.19
N PHE A 917 -9.67 -27.03 38.12
CA PHE A 917 -8.32 -26.54 37.82
C PHE A 917 -7.60 -27.43 36.78
N ALA A 918 -7.67 -28.75 36.91
CA ALA A 918 -7.05 -29.69 35.96
C ALA A 918 -7.65 -29.58 34.54
N GLN A 919 -8.97 -29.37 34.43
CA GLN A 919 -9.63 -29.13 33.15
C GLN A 919 -9.15 -27.84 32.48
N LEU A 920 -9.02 -26.76 33.26
CA LEU A 920 -8.47 -25.49 32.76
C LEU A 920 -7.00 -25.61 32.34
N LEU A 921 -6.22 -26.45 33.04
CA LEU A 921 -4.83 -26.74 32.68
C LEU A 921 -4.72 -27.38 31.29
N ASN A 922 -5.63 -28.31 30.96
CA ASN A 922 -5.71 -28.89 29.62
C ASN A 922 -6.13 -27.86 28.56
N GLN A 923 -7.08 -26.97 28.87
CA GLN A 923 -7.47 -25.90 27.95
C GLN A 923 -6.29 -24.96 27.67
N HIS A 924 -5.52 -24.60 28.70
CA HIS A 924 -4.30 -23.81 28.54
C HIS A 924 -3.25 -24.53 27.68
N TRP A 925 -3.10 -25.85 27.84
CA TRP A 925 -2.20 -26.64 27.00
C TRP A 925 -2.58 -26.57 25.51
N GLU A 926 -3.86 -26.68 25.18
CA GLU A 926 -4.33 -26.53 23.80
C GLU A 926 -4.11 -25.12 23.25
N LEU A 927 -4.32 -24.08 24.07
CA LEU A 927 -3.95 -22.70 23.69
C LEU A 927 -2.45 -22.54 23.45
N SER A 928 -1.61 -23.16 24.28
CA SER A 928 -0.15 -23.12 24.12
C SER A 928 0.29 -23.78 22.81
N ARG A 929 -0.38 -24.87 22.40
CA ARG A 929 -0.16 -25.55 21.11
C ARG A 929 -0.63 -24.73 19.92
N ARG A 930 -1.73 -23.98 20.06
CA ARG A 930 -2.19 -23.02 19.04
C ARG A 930 -1.21 -21.85 18.90
N LEU A 931 -0.67 -21.36 20.02
CA LEU A 931 0.29 -20.26 20.03
C LEU A 931 1.62 -20.68 19.40
N ASP A 932 2.16 -21.83 19.79
CA ASP A 932 3.40 -22.38 19.26
C ASP A 932 3.27 -23.88 19.00
N GLY A 933 3.27 -24.26 17.71
CA GLY A 933 3.30 -25.67 17.32
C GLY A 933 4.58 -26.38 17.78
N GLY A 934 5.66 -25.64 18.02
CA GLY A 934 6.91 -26.15 18.58
C GLY A 934 6.87 -26.41 20.09
N CYS A 935 5.79 -26.08 20.81
CA CYS A 935 5.75 -26.27 22.26
C CYS A 935 5.69 -27.75 22.69
N THR A 936 5.29 -28.63 21.77
CA THR A 936 5.33 -30.09 21.91
C THR A 936 6.14 -30.73 20.79
N ASN A 937 6.43 -32.01 20.94
CA ASN A 937 7.02 -32.85 19.90
C ASN A 937 6.61 -34.30 20.14
N THR A 938 6.98 -35.20 19.22
CA THR A 938 6.60 -36.62 19.28
C THR A 938 6.97 -37.29 20.61
N CYS A 939 8.11 -36.94 21.24
CA CYS A 939 8.49 -37.50 22.53
C CYS A 939 7.53 -37.03 23.63
N ILE A 940 7.26 -35.73 23.73
CA ILE A 940 6.34 -35.16 24.72
C ILE A 940 4.92 -35.71 24.52
N ASP A 941 4.45 -35.80 23.28
CA ASP A 941 3.14 -36.35 22.95
C ASP A 941 3.04 -37.83 23.34
N MET A 942 4.11 -38.62 23.12
CA MET A 942 4.17 -40.01 23.59
C MET A 942 4.19 -40.11 25.12
N ILE A 943 4.90 -39.22 25.82
CA ILE A 943 4.92 -39.19 27.29
C ILE A 943 3.49 -38.98 27.80
N PHE A 944 2.80 -37.93 27.36
CA PHE A 944 1.42 -37.69 27.76
C PHE A 944 0.49 -38.85 27.37
N SER A 945 0.57 -39.34 26.12
CA SER A 945 -0.25 -40.46 25.67
C SER A 945 -0.05 -41.73 26.50
N SER A 946 1.16 -41.98 27.02
CA SER A 946 1.47 -43.18 27.80
C SER A 946 0.86 -43.18 29.21
N VAL A 947 0.53 -42.01 29.74
CA VAL A 947 -0.03 -41.80 31.08
C VAL A 947 -1.39 -41.12 31.06
N GLU A 948 -2.00 -40.95 29.89
CA GLU A 948 -3.30 -40.26 29.71
C GLU A 948 -4.42 -40.89 30.56
N ASP A 949 -4.38 -42.21 30.75
CA ASP A 949 -5.32 -42.94 31.59
C ASP A 949 -5.16 -42.66 33.09
N LEU A 950 -4.02 -42.08 33.50
CA LEU A 950 -3.61 -41.84 34.89
C LEU A 950 -3.70 -40.38 35.33
N ILE A 951 -3.91 -39.44 34.40
CA ILE A 951 -3.88 -37.99 34.65
C ILE A 951 -5.21 -37.32 34.29
N ASP A 952 -5.54 -36.23 34.98
CA ASP A 952 -6.69 -35.34 34.72
C ASP A 952 -6.26 -34.01 34.08
N GLY A 953 -5.01 -33.60 34.25
CA GLY A 953 -4.47 -32.34 33.71
C GLY A 953 -3.04 -32.50 33.24
N LYS A 954 -2.66 -31.81 32.16
CA LYS A 954 -1.29 -31.79 31.63
C LYS A 954 -0.90 -30.44 31.05
N MET A 955 0.37 -30.08 31.21
CA MET A 955 0.99 -28.92 30.56
C MET A 955 2.52 -29.06 30.58
N ILE A 956 3.23 -28.19 29.86
CA ILE A 956 4.68 -27.99 30.00
C ILE A 956 4.98 -26.85 30.99
N CYS A 957 6.14 -26.86 31.67
CA CYS A 957 6.47 -25.85 32.69
C CYS A 957 7.04 -24.53 32.14
N GLY A 958 7.49 -24.51 30.88
CA GLY A 958 8.18 -23.35 30.29
C GLY A 958 7.86 -23.17 28.80
N ALA A 959 8.76 -22.52 28.08
CA ALA A 959 8.55 -22.13 26.67
C ALA A 959 8.32 -23.28 25.68
N GLY A 960 8.48 -24.54 26.08
CA GLY A 960 8.04 -25.71 25.30
C GLY A 960 9.15 -26.48 24.57
N GLY A 961 8.81 -27.68 24.08
CA GLY A 961 9.63 -28.56 23.23
C GLY A 961 10.77 -29.30 23.94
N GLY A 962 10.77 -29.31 25.28
CA GLY A 962 11.70 -30.05 26.14
C GLY A 962 11.58 -29.62 27.61
N GLY A 963 12.36 -30.22 28.50
CA GLY A 963 12.38 -29.90 29.92
C GLY A 963 11.30 -30.62 30.73
N PHE A 964 10.81 -29.96 31.79
CA PHE A 964 9.80 -30.50 32.70
C PHE A 964 8.38 -30.30 32.19
N LEU A 965 7.64 -31.39 32.25
CA LEU A 965 6.20 -31.46 32.09
C LEU A 965 5.57 -31.47 33.48
N GLN A 966 4.32 -31.02 33.55
CA GLN A 966 3.53 -30.96 34.78
C GLN A 966 2.19 -31.65 34.53
N VAL A 967 1.77 -32.46 35.49
CA VAL A 967 0.51 -33.20 35.42
C VAL A 967 -0.23 -33.13 36.74
N ILE A 968 -1.56 -33.21 36.64
CA ILE A 968 -2.46 -33.48 37.77
C ILE A 968 -2.92 -34.92 37.62
N LEU A 969 -2.61 -35.75 38.60
CA LEU A 969 -2.98 -37.16 38.64
C LEU A 969 -4.47 -37.33 38.93
N LYS A 970 -5.05 -38.45 38.46
CA LYS A 970 -6.39 -38.88 38.86
C LYS A 970 -6.47 -39.16 40.35
N LYS A 971 -7.65 -38.96 40.94
CA LYS A 971 -7.92 -39.34 42.33
C LYS A 971 -7.61 -40.82 42.55
N GLY A 972 -6.76 -41.11 43.53
CA GLY A 972 -6.32 -42.46 43.88
C GLY A 972 -5.15 -43.01 43.04
N VAL A 973 -4.65 -42.27 42.05
CA VAL A 973 -3.42 -42.62 41.33
C VAL A 973 -2.19 -42.09 42.09
N THR A 974 -1.15 -42.91 42.24
CA THR A 974 0.09 -42.50 42.91
C THR A 974 1.20 -42.16 41.92
N VAL A 975 2.14 -41.33 42.38
CA VAL A 975 3.35 -40.96 41.65
C VAL A 975 4.16 -42.19 41.20
N GLU A 976 4.22 -43.23 42.02
CA GLU A 976 4.92 -44.49 41.71
C GLU A 976 4.27 -45.25 40.55
N GLN A 977 2.94 -45.18 40.39
CA GLN A 977 2.25 -45.81 39.26
C GLN A 977 2.61 -45.14 37.95
N VAL A 978 2.65 -43.80 37.93
CA VAL A 978 3.09 -43.02 36.77
C VAL A 978 4.55 -43.31 36.45
N GLN A 979 5.43 -43.31 37.46
CA GLN A 979 6.84 -43.60 37.25
C GLN A 979 7.07 -45.02 36.72
N LYS A 980 6.30 -46.00 37.21
CA LYS A 980 6.35 -47.38 36.69
C LYS A 980 5.95 -47.42 35.21
N ARG A 981 4.84 -46.78 34.82
CA ARG A 981 4.38 -46.72 33.42
C ARG A 981 5.42 -46.05 32.52
N LEU A 982 5.99 -44.93 32.94
CA LEU A 982 7.02 -44.23 32.16
C LEU A 982 8.28 -45.09 32.00
N ARG A 983 8.71 -45.81 33.05
CA ARG A 983 9.87 -46.72 32.95
C ARG A 983 9.61 -47.91 32.03
N GLU A 984 8.38 -48.42 31.95
CA GLU A 984 8.02 -49.51 31.03
C GLU A 984 8.15 -49.08 29.57
N VAL A 985 7.75 -47.84 29.25
CA VAL A 985 7.71 -47.28 27.88
C VAL A 985 9.05 -46.68 27.45
N PHE A 986 9.73 -45.96 28.33
CA PHE A 986 10.87 -45.07 28.02
C PHE A 986 12.21 -45.54 28.62
N GLN A 987 12.39 -46.86 28.79
CA GLN A 987 13.55 -47.52 29.41
C GLN A 987 14.88 -46.79 29.13
N ASP A 988 15.58 -46.36 30.20
CA ASP A 988 16.90 -45.69 30.18
C ASP A 988 17.02 -44.41 29.31
N SER A 989 15.91 -43.77 28.94
CA SER A 989 15.92 -42.54 28.11
C SER A 989 16.01 -41.22 28.90
N GLY A 990 16.09 -41.29 30.24
CA GLY A 990 16.08 -40.11 31.12
C GLY A 990 14.70 -39.47 31.30
N VAL A 991 13.62 -40.12 30.85
CA VAL A 991 12.23 -39.73 31.19
C VAL A 991 11.89 -40.22 32.58
N GLU A 992 11.68 -39.31 33.52
CA GLU A 992 11.53 -39.66 34.94
C GLU A 992 10.57 -38.74 35.67
N VAL A 993 9.93 -39.29 36.70
CA VAL A 993 9.11 -38.52 37.64
C VAL A 993 9.98 -37.95 38.74
N TRP A 994 9.79 -36.65 39.03
CA TRP A 994 10.50 -35.93 40.06
C TRP A 994 9.57 -35.60 41.21
N ARG A 995 10.02 -35.88 42.45
CA ARG A 995 9.24 -35.53 43.63
C ARG A 995 9.30 -34.03 43.83
N CYS A 996 8.13 -33.43 43.93
CA CYS A 996 7.99 -32.00 44.10
C CYS A 996 7.03 -31.69 45.26
N SER A 997 7.24 -30.57 45.92
CA SER A 997 6.33 -30.08 46.97
C SER A 997 6.12 -28.59 46.78
N LEU A 998 4.86 -28.16 46.86
CA LEU A 998 4.48 -26.76 46.79
C LEU A 998 4.98 -26.06 48.06
N VAL A 999 5.62 -24.90 47.90
CA VAL A 999 5.99 -24.07 49.06
C VAL A 999 4.70 -23.48 49.61
N GLY A 1000 4.41 -23.74 50.89
CA GLY A 1000 3.22 -23.22 51.59
C GLY A 1000 3.25 -21.71 51.80
#